data_AF-A0A9D6J439-F1
#
_entry.id   AF-A0A9D6J439-F1
#
_cell.length_a   1.000
_cell.length_b   1.000
_cell.length_c   1.000
_cell.angle_alpha   90.00
_cell.angle_beta   90.00
_cell.angle_gamma   90.00
#
_symmetry.space_group_name_H-M   'P 1'
#
loop_
_entity.id
_entity.type
_entity.pdbx_description
1 polymer ?
#
loop_
_entity_poly.entity_id
_entity_poly.type
_entity_poly.pdbx_seq_one_letter_code
_entity_poly.pdbx_strand_id
1 'polypeptide(L)'
;VVFGGDGDDLIDGGAGNDILHGGTGDDVLVGGLGDDTLFGGTGDDLLGELNVLINGSENPPVVGALQIIADSDWVGTEGDDFMDVGDLNVTGQTIDGGAGDDIIFARAGDDVVLGGEGNDILDGGAGADVLDGGAGVDTASYAESLAGVIVNLASGQGFGGDAEGDTLINIENLTGSSFSDTLTGDEGSNTLAGGAGDDVLAGGGGDDVLIGGEGNDVMIGGEGKDTVIIEGAFGNFTFSRADDGTISVTRAGGPDLPSETDTISGVELINFDDETIGVVDAVINEDNALPLDITGALGGDTAEAASIVISGVPAGATLSVGSFDAATNTWTLSPEQVAAGVTVTPLLNSNVDFSLTVTEIGADGSQTGLGFIDVDVKGIADLAFLDSPDVAVNAGVTSIPLDIRANLTDLDGSESLSVTISGVPDGAFLSAGTDNGDGSWTIEDIVNPDGSVITVADQLAGLSVSSIGGFGATFSLTVSATTTENDGDTATVSDTLNVLINAGGGADAPRLDLNAGVAGDQNVGTADTQEDTEIVLDINAELTDATETLSITIGSNETDAEGKPVAGAIPAGAKLFITDPVTGQRVEIPIVNGLAVIPAVLLAAGGEIILRPPQDSDADFDLTVTATSTTASGESASTTGTINVDVAAIADAPTLDVTVSAGVPGGISATGPAADPTPDDSSVHKIFGTNGDDVIVGHNREEFIDGGAGNDVISGSGGADVIVGGEGDDKLKGGGGADDLFGG
;
A
#
# COMPACT_ATOMS: atom_id res chain seq x y z
N VAL A 1 -2.93 53.61 51.36
CA VAL A 1 -1.83 52.67 51.76
C VAL A 1 -2.24 51.88 52.99
N VAL A 2 -2.46 50.58 52.83
CA VAL A 2 -2.85 49.59 53.84
C VAL A 2 -1.90 48.39 53.76
N PHE A 3 -1.60 47.76 54.91
CA PHE A 3 -0.77 46.55 55.00
C PHE A 3 -1.51 45.51 55.85
N GLY A 4 -1.69 44.28 55.35
CA GLY A 4 -2.27 43.14 56.08
C GLY A 4 -1.30 42.62 57.13
N GLY A 5 -0.15 42.12 56.69
CA GLY A 5 0.93 41.65 57.56
C GLY A 5 1.14 40.15 57.44
N ASP A 6 1.03 39.43 58.56
CA ASP A 6 1.18 37.96 58.57
C ASP A 6 -0.20 37.31 58.75
N GLY A 7 -0.48 36.26 57.96
CA GLY A 7 -1.71 35.47 57.95
C GLY A 7 -2.75 36.00 56.96
N ASP A 8 -3.75 35.15 56.66
CA ASP A 8 -4.80 35.40 55.68
C ASP A 8 -5.67 36.64 56.03
N ASP A 9 -5.47 37.74 55.33
CA ASP A 9 -6.07 39.04 55.55
C ASP A 9 -7.10 39.42 54.48
N LEU A 10 -8.15 40.15 54.88
CA LEU A 10 -9.10 40.78 53.95
C LEU A 10 -8.92 42.30 54.01
N ILE A 11 -8.52 42.89 52.89
CA ILE A 11 -8.21 44.31 52.77
C ILE A 11 -9.16 44.96 51.75
N ASP A 12 -9.86 46.01 52.18
CA ASP A 12 -10.73 46.85 51.34
C ASP A 12 -10.23 48.31 51.40
N GLY A 13 -9.78 48.85 50.27
CA GLY A 13 -9.27 50.22 50.12
C GLY A 13 -10.38 51.28 50.17
N GLY A 14 -11.60 50.90 49.79
CA GLY A 14 -12.78 51.74 49.88
C GLY A 14 -12.88 52.76 48.74
N ALA A 15 -12.49 54.01 48.96
CA ALA A 15 -12.59 55.05 47.94
C ALA A 15 -11.41 56.02 48.03
N GLY A 16 -10.82 56.36 46.89
CA GLY A 16 -9.55 57.06 46.80
C GLY A 16 -8.61 56.28 45.88
N ASN A 17 -7.38 56.78 45.75
CA ASN A 17 -6.30 56.04 45.11
C ASN A 17 -5.44 55.46 46.23
N ASP A 18 -5.58 54.17 46.45
CA ASP A 18 -5.02 53.41 47.53
C ASP A 18 -3.87 52.50 47.06
N ILE A 19 -3.13 51.99 48.04
CA ILE A 19 -2.05 51.03 47.80
C ILE A 19 -2.26 49.95 48.85
N LEU A 20 -2.54 48.73 48.44
CA LEU A 20 -2.84 47.62 49.33
C LEU A 20 -1.70 46.61 49.26
N HIS A 21 -1.26 46.13 50.42
CA HIS A 21 -0.26 45.06 50.53
C HIS A 21 -0.84 43.97 51.43
N GLY A 22 -1.01 42.74 50.92
CA GLY A 22 -1.44 41.59 51.70
C GLY A 22 -0.38 41.22 52.72
N GLY A 23 0.78 40.77 52.25
CA GLY A 23 1.94 40.47 53.08
C GLY A 23 2.33 39.01 52.98
N THR A 24 2.05 38.20 54.00
CA THR A 24 2.24 36.75 53.94
C THR A 24 0.96 36.05 54.34
N GLY A 25 0.57 34.98 53.65
CA GLY A 25 -0.71 34.31 53.86
C GLY A 25 -1.56 34.43 52.60
N ASP A 26 -2.71 33.76 52.57
CA ASP A 26 -3.60 33.79 51.41
C ASP A 26 -4.57 34.97 51.60
N ASP A 27 -4.26 36.10 50.96
CA ASP A 27 -4.91 37.39 51.20
C ASP A 27 -6.01 37.71 50.17
N VAL A 28 -6.98 38.53 50.56
CA VAL A 28 -8.02 39.07 49.67
C VAL A 28 -7.92 40.59 49.63
N LEU A 29 -7.57 41.14 48.48
CA LEU A 29 -7.39 42.58 48.27
C LEU A 29 -8.45 43.14 47.32
N VAL A 30 -9.18 44.16 47.80
CA VAL A 30 -10.20 44.89 47.02
C VAL A 30 -9.83 46.38 47.03
N GLY A 31 -9.49 46.95 45.86
CA GLY A 31 -9.14 48.37 45.72
C GLY A 31 -10.29 49.31 46.12
N GLY A 32 -11.44 49.14 45.46
CA GLY A 32 -12.62 49.96 45.68
C GLY A 32 -12.79 51.02 44.60
N LEU A 33 -13.17 52.25 44.94
CA LEU A 33 -13.32 53.33 43.95
C LEU A 33 -12.06 54.19 43.84
N GLY A 34 -11.43 54.22 42.68
CA GLY A 34 -10.35 55.14 42.31
C GLY A 34 -9.29 54.38 41.54
N ASP A 35 -8.08 54.95 41.44
CA ASP A 35 -6.95 54.23 40.85
C ASP A 35 -6.06 53.65 41.93
N ASP A 36 -6.27 52.36 42.22
CA ASP A 36 -5.57 51.63 43.26
C ASP A 36 -4.36 50.83 42.71
N THR A 37 -3.47 50.45 43.62
CA THR A 37 -2.36 49.52 43.38
C THR A 37 -2.43 48.40 44.39
N LEU A 38 -2.51 47.15 43.94
CA LEU A 38 -2.65 45.97 44.79
C LEU A 38 -1.39 45.10 44.70
N PHE A 39 -0.89 44.66 45.86
CA PHE A 39 0.22 43.73 45.99
C PHE A 39 -0.22 42.57 46.90
N GLY A 40 -0.35 41.35 46.36
CA GLY A 40 -0.71 40.17 47.13
C GLY A 40 0.34 39.89 48.22
N GLY A 41 1.52 39.50 47.79
CA GLY A 41 2.61 39.15 48.69
C GLY A 41 2.95 37.67 48.54
N THR A 42 3.25 36.99 49.65
CA THR A 42 3.51 35.54 49.59
C THR A 42 2.26 34.79 49.99
N GLY A 43 1.85 33.77 49.23
CA GLY A 43 0.63 33.01 49.48
C GLY A 43 -0.28 33.08 48.26
N ASP A 44 -1.34 32.29 48.24
CA ASP A 44 -2.26 32.24 47.10
C ASP A 44 -3.29 33.37 47.28
N ASP A 45 -3.09 34.49 46.58
CA ASP A 45 -3.82 35.73 46.81
C ASP A 45 -4.99 35.92 45.82
N LEU A 46 -6.05 36.55 46.32
CA LEU A 46 -7.18 37.03 45.51
C LEU A 46 -7.14 38.54 45.42
N LEU A 47 -6.75 39.07 44.27
CA LEU A 47 -6.86 40.50 43.97
C LEU A 47 -8.09 40.64 43.08
N GLY A 48 -9.05 41.50 43.44
CA GLY A 48 -10.27 41.57 42.65
C GLY A 48 -11.47 42.27 43.25
N GLU A 49 -12.57 42.25 42.48
CA GLU A 49 -13.90 42.50 43.04
C GLU A 49 -14.38 41.32 43.90
N LEU A 50 -15.03 41.62 45.04
CA LEU A 50 -15.66 40.65 45.94
C LEU A 50 -16.84 39.85 45.32
N ASN A 51 -17.09 39.99 44.01
CA ASN A 51 -18.14 39.28 43.28
C ASN A 51 -17.69 37.89 42.77
N VAL A 52 -16.40 37.56 42.80
CA VAL A 52 -15.83 36.28 42.31
C VAL A 52 -15.83 35.17 43.37
N LEU A 53 -16.91 35.06 44.16
CA LEU A 53 -17.09 33.95 45.11
C LEU A 53 -18.44 33.27 44.91
N ILE A 54 -18.64 32.63 43.76
CA ILE A 54 -19.74 31.69 43.57
C ILE A 54 -19.22 30.44 42.86
N ASN A 55 -18.46 29.60 43.58
CA ASN A 55 -18.66 28.12 43.60
C ASN A 55 -17.71 27.41 44.59
N GLY A 56 -17.77 27.74 45.88
CA GLY A 56 -17.13 26.95 46.94
C GLY A 56 -17.37 27.58 48.32
N SER A 57 -17.89 26.81 49.29
CA SER A 57 -18.28 27.28 50.64
C SER A 57 -17.13 28.00 51.35
N GLU A 58 -17.25 29.21 51.91
CA GLU A 58 -18.09 29.62 53.05
C GLU A 58 -18.34 31.15 53.00
N ASN A 59 -19.60 31.57 53.11
CA ASN A 59 -20.12 32.95 52.98
C ASN A 59 -19.53 33.98 53.97
N PRO A 60 -19.36 35.25 53.53
CA PRO A 60 -20.08 36.37 54.15
C PRO A 60 -20.93 37.18 53.15
N PRO A 61 -21.90 38.01 53.63
CA PRO A 61 -23.12 38.34 52.87
C PRO A 61 -23.11 39.67 52.08
N VAL A 62 -23.65 39.58 50.85
CA VAL A 62 -24.63 40.45 50.15
C VAL A 62 -24.23 41.85 49.62
N VAL A 63 -24.13 41.90 48.28
CA VAL A 63 -24.72 42.80 47.24
C VAL A 63 -24.51 44.31 47.34
N GLY A 64 -23.89 44.89 46.29
CA GLY A 64 -23.86 46.33 46.11
C GLY A 64 -23.42 46.90 44.75
N ALA A 65 -23.80 46.30 43.62
CA ALA A 65 -23.58 46.79 42.23
C ALA A 65 -22.13 46.73 41.73
N LEU A 66 -21.96 46.33 40.45
CA LEU A 66 -20.77 46.62 39.65
C LEU A 66 -20.47 48.12 39.79
N GLN A 67 -19.47 48.46 40.59
CA GLN A 67 -18.92 49.80 40.62
C GLN A 67 -17.67 49.73 39.78
N ILE A 68 -17.63 50.51 38.71
CA ILE A 68 -16.43 50.78 37.92
C ILE A 68 -15.30 51.16 38.90
N ILE A 69 -14.35 50.24 39.08
CA ILE A 69 -13.12 50.36 39.88
C ILE A 69 -12.02 50.69 38.88
N ALA A 70 -11.37 51.84 39.00
CA ALA A 70 -10.46 52.32 37.95
C ALA A 70 -9.00 51.99 38.30
N ASP A 71 -8.66 50.74 38.53
CA ASP A 71 -7.33 50.38 39.03
C ASP A 71 -6.24 50.38 37.94
N SER A 72 -4.97 50.52 38.36
CA SER A 72 -3.89 50.85 37.41
C SER A 72 -2.72 49.86 37.36
N ASP A 73 -2.31 49.26 38.48
CA ASP A 73 -1.17 48.32 38.55
C ASP A 73 -1.48 47.21 39.57
N TRP A 74 -1.45 45.94 39.14
CA TRP A 74 -1.75 44.75 39.95
C TRP A 74 -0.57 43.79 39.95
N VAL A 75 -0.14 43.32 41.14
CA VAL A 75 1.01 42.41 41.27
C VAL A 75 0.70 41.30 42.28
N GLY A 76 0.67 40.04 41.83
CA GLY A 76 0.43 38.86 42.68
C GLY A 76 1.64 38.51 43.58
N THR A 77 2.81 38.35 42.95
CA THR A 77 4.14 38.07 43.52
C THR A 77 4.51 36.60 43.75
N GLU A 78 4.43 36.00 44.94
CA GLU A 78 4.77 34.56 45.13
C GLU A 78 3.50 33.79 45.55
N GLY A 79 3.02 32.84 44.76
CA GLY A 79 1.82 32.05 45.04
C GLY A 79 1.00 31.82 43.78
N ASP A 80 0.03 30.91 43.84
CA ASP A 80 -0.91 30.70 42.74
C ASP A 80 -2.05 31.73 42.87
N ASP A 81 -1.95 32.84 42.15
CA ASP A 81 -2.80 34.02 42.36
C ASP A 81 -4.02 34.06 41.42
N PHE A 82 -5.13 34.61 41.92
CA PHE A 82 -6.31 34.91 41.11
C PHE A 82 -6.51 36.43 41.01
N MET A 83 -6.49 36.94 39.79
CA MET A 83 -6.64 38.37 39.50
C MET A 83 -7.81 38.64 38.54
N ASP A 84 -8.78 39.44 38.99
CA ASP A 84 -9.88 39.92 38.15
C ASP A 84 -10.08 41.42 38.34
N VAL A 85 -9.67 42.23 37.35
CA VAL A 85 -9.65 43.70 37.46
C VAL A 85 -11.05 44.33 37.39
N GLY A 86 -12.10 43.57 37.09
CA GLY A 86 -13.51 43.95 37.29
C GLY A 86 -14.05 45.14 36.50
N ASP A 87 -13.22 45.90 35.78
CA ASP A 87 -13.64 47.12 35.08
C ASP A 87 -13.99 46.85 33.62
N LEU A 88 -15.16 47.35 33.21
CA LEU A 88 -15.71 47.27 31.86
C LEU A 88 -15.46 48.55 31.04
N ASN A 89 -14.77 49.57 31.59
CA ASN A 89 -14.58 50.89 30.96
C ASN A 89 -13.30 51.65 31.37
N VAL A 90 -12.13 51.00 31.41
CA VAL A 90 -10.85 51.68 31.67
C VAL A 90 -9.89 51.68 30.49
N THR A 91 -8.93 52.59 30.60
CA THR A 91 -7.69 52.63 29.84
C THR A 91 -6.79 51.46 30.24
N GLY A 92 -5.98 50.96 29.31
CA GLY A 92 -5.01 49.89 29.54
C GLY A 92 -4.25 49.91 30.87
N GLN A 93 -4.14 48.73 31.47
CA GLN A 93 -3.54 48.41 32.77
C GLN A 93 -2.23 47.63 32.60
N THR A 94 -1.49 47.45 33.69
CA THR A 94 -0.38 46.49 33.76
C THR A 94 -0.62 45.55 34.93
N ILE A 95 -0.71 44.26 34.63
CA ILE A 95 -1.00 43.18 35.57
C ILE A 95 0.16 42.19 35.50
N ASP A 96 0.68 41.78 36.66
CA ASP A 96 1.85 40.89 36.80
C ASP A 96 1.54 39.79 37.82
N GLY A 97 1.40 38.55 37.35
CA GLY A 97 1.16 37.35 38.16
C GLY A 97 2.27 37.14 39.17
N GLY A 98 3.48 36.94 38.66
CA GLY A 98 4.67 36.81 39.48
C GLY A 98 5.22 35.40 39.39
N ALA A 99 5.07 34.60 40.43
CA ALA A 99 5.58 33.25 40.49
C ALA A 99 4.55 32.32 41.11
N GLY A 100 4.18 31.25 40.43
CA GLY A 100 3.06 30.38 40.75
C GLY A 100 2.20 30.19 39.51
N ASP A 101 1.23 29.28 39.57
CA ASP A 101 0.30 29.05 38.45
C ASP A 101 -0.88 30.04 38.58
N ASP A 102 -0.85 31.14 37.82
CA ASP A 102 -1.76 32.27 38.00
C ASP A 102 -2.98 32.25 37.05
N ILE A 103 -4.09 32.86 37.48
CA ILE A 103 -5.27 33.10 36.62
C ILE A 103 -5.59 34.58 36.58
N ILE A 104 -5.52 35.18 35.39
CA ILE A 104 -5.62 36.62 35.20
C ILE A 104 -6.73 36.98 34.20
N PHE A 105 -7.66 37.84 34.62
CA PHE A 105 -8.70 38.45 33.78
C PHE A 105 -8.54 39.97 33.76
N ALA A 106 -8.04 40.51 32.64
CA ALA A 106 -7.79 41.96 32.45
C ALA A 106 -9.03 42.74 31.93
N ARG A 107 -10.03 42.02 31.43
CA ARG A 107 -11.38 42.53 31.10
C ARG A 107 -11.44 43.48 29.90
N ALA A 108 -11.22 44.77 30.06
CA ALA A 108 -11.43 45.73 28.98
C ALA A 108 -10.42 46.86 29.07
N GLY A 109 -9.72 47.13 27.98
CA GLY A 109 -8.56 48.02 27.99
C GLY A 109 -7.57 47.59 26.91
N ASP A 110 -6.51 48.38 26.70
CA ASP A 110 -5.35 47.92 25.94
C ASP A 110 -4.29 47.53 26.98
N ASP A 111 -4.39 46.31 27.51
CA ASP A 111 -3.73 45.86 28.73
C ASP A 111 -2.35 45.22 28.46
N VAL A 112 -1.50 45.22 29.49
CA VAL A 112 -0.27 44.43 29.52
C VAL A 112 -0.41 43.40 30.63
N VAL A 113 -0.54 42.14 30.27
CA VAL A 113 -0.72 41.02 31.17
C VAL A 113 0.55 40.17 31.15
N LEU A 114 1.22 40.07 32.29
CA LEU A 114 2.41 39.25 32.49
C LEU A 114 2.02 38.09 33.42
N GLY A 115 2.19 36.85 32.96
CA GLY A 115 2.00 35.64 33.77
C GLY A 115 3.12 35.53 34.79
N GLY A 116 4.32 35.11 34.35
CA GLY A 116 5.51 35.14 35.18
C GLY A 116 6.26 33.82 35.18
N GLU A 117 6.54 33.24 36.34
CA GLU A 117 7.01 31.85 36.47
C GLU A 117 5.83 30.96 36.83
N GLY A 118 5.54 29.87 36.10
CA GLY A 118 4.39 29.02 36.40
C GLY A 118 3.63 28.66 35.12
N ASN A 119 2.52 27.93 35.25
CA ASN A 119 1.61 27.65 34.14
C ASN A 119 0.39 28.54 34.28
N ASP A 120 0.37 29.63 33.52
CA ASP A 120 -0.59 30.71 33.73
C ASP A 120 -1.78 30.62 32.76
N ILE A 121 -2.93 31.14 33.17
CA ILE A 121 -4.11 31.36 32.32
C ILE A 121 -4.36 32.86 32.21
N LEU A 122 -4.17 33.41 31.01
CA LEU A 122 -4.25 34.83 30.73
C LEU A 122 -5.45 35.14 29.82
N ASP A 123 -6.38 35.95 30.31
CA ASP A 123 -7.51 36.51 29.55
C ASP A 123 -7.37 38.04 29.52
N GLY A 124 -6.98 38.57 28.35
CA GLY A 124 -6.88 40.02 28.12
C GLY A 124 -8.25 40.71 28.08
N GLY A 125 -9.26 39.99 27.62
CA GLY A 125 -10.58 40.54 27.34
C GLY A 125 -10.56 41.52 26.15
N ALA A 126 -11.37 42.57 26.19
CA ALA A 126 -11.60 43.44 25.05
C ALA A 126 -10.58 44.58 24.95
N GLY A 127 -9.79 44.58 23.89
CA GLY A 127 -8.97 45.69 23.41
C GLY A 127 -7.73 45.14 22.71
N ALA A 128 -6.68 45.95 22.57
CA ALA A 128 -5.44 45.48 21.96
C ALA A 128 -4.40 45.20 23.04
N ASP A 129 -4.31 43.94 23.44
CA ASP A 129 -3.56 43.54 24.64
C ASP A 129 -2.17 42.99 24.31
N VAL A 130 -1.28 43.00 25.31
CA VAL A 130 -0.02 42.26 25.30
C VAL A 130 -0.11 41.18 26.36
N LEU A 131 -0.15 39.93 25.93
CA LEU A 131 -0.16 38.75 26.80
C LEU A 131 1.23 38.11 26.75
N ASP A 132 1.96 38.14 27.86
CA ASP A 132 3.27 37.50 28.02
C ASP A 132 3.17 36.43 29.11
N GLY A 133 3.14 35.15 28.72
CA GLY A 133 3.05 34.02 29.67
C GLY A 133 4.27 33.91 30.56
N GLY A 134 5.45 34.20 30.01
CA GLY A 134 6.71 34.13 30.75
C GLY A 134 7.33 32.74 30.68
N ALA A 135 7.41 32.05 31.81
CA ALA A 135 8.13 30.80 31.96
C ALA A 135 7.24 29.69 32.53
N GLY A 136 6.77 28.81 31.66
CA GLY A 136 6.15 27.54 32.01
C GLY A 136 5.40 27.02 30.80
N VAL A 137 4.14 26.64 31.00
CA VAL A 137 3.23 26.23 29.93
C VAL A 137 1.97 27.08 30.06
N ASP A 138 1.93 28.16 29.30
CA ASP A 138 0.99 29.25 29.52
C ASP A 138 -0.16 29.20 28.50
N THR A 139 -1.35 29.64 28.92
CA THR A 139 -2.58 29.59 28.13
C THR A 139 -3.17 30.97 27.93
N ALA A 140 -3.30 31.41 26.68
CA ALA A 140 -4.17 32.55 26.37
C ALA A 140 -5.62 32.06 26.20
N SER A 141 -6.53 32.64 26.98
CA SER A 141 -7.93 32.26 27.02
C SER A 141 -8.81 33.35 26.42
N TYR A 142 -9.65 32.95 25.46
CA TYR A 142 -10.69 33.77 24.83
C TYR A 142 -12.10 33.24 25.11
N ALA A 143 -12.24 32.41 26.15
CA ALA A 143 -13.49 31.71 26.51
C ALA A 143 -14.67 32.65 26.76
N GLU A 144 -14.42 33.88 27.22
CA GLU A 144 -15.45 34.89 27.48
C GLU A 144 -15.78 35.78 26.27
N SER A 145 -15.06 35.63 25.16
CA SER A 145 -15.25 36.42 23.95
C SER A 145 -16.67 36.30 23.40
N LEU A 146 -17.25 37.44 23.05
CA LEU A 146 -18.62 37.53 22.53
C LEU A 146 -18.69 37.36 21.00
N ALA A 147 -17.58 36.99 20.36
CA ALA A 147 -17.47 36.63 18.95
C ALA A 147 -16.28 35.68 18.73
N GLY A 148 -16.27 34.99 17.59
CA GLY A 148 -15.15 34.11 17.24
C GLY A 148 -13.84 34.88 17.05
N VAL A 149 -12.75 34.25 17.43
CA VAL A 149 -11.38 34.77 17.42
C VAL A 149 -10.52 34.04 16.38
N ILE A 150 -9.50 34.72 15.89
CA ILE A 150 -8.48 34.17 14.99
C ILE A 150 -7.13 34.42 15.66
N VAL A 151 -6.51 33.38 16.20
CA VAL A 151 -5.30 33.49 17.01
C VAL A 151 -4.25 32.53 16.49
N ASN A 152 -3.02 33.02 16.36
CA ASN A 152 -1.91 32.24 15.80
C ASN A 152 -0.63 32.46 16.62
N LEU A 153 -0.21 31.41 17.34
CA LEU A 153 0.98 31.40 18.19
C LEU A 153 2.27 31.59 17.38
N ALA A 154 2.38 30.97 16.20
CA ALA A 154 3.56 31.12 15.33
C ALA A 154 3.85 32.58 14.91
N SER A 155 2.81 33.41 14.80
CA SER A 155 2.91 34.85 14.51
C SER A 155 2.84 35.75 15.75
N GLY A 156 2.36 35.20 16.88
CA GLY A 156 2.10 35.93 18.12
C GLY A 156 1.00 36.98 17.98
N GLN A 157 -0.04 36.72 17.19
CA GLN A 157 -1.10 37.71 16.89
C GLN A 157 -2.50 37.15 17.09
N GLY A 158 -3.40 38.00 17.61
CA GLY A 158 -4.83 37.77 17.69
C GLY A 158 -5.63 38.75 16.81
N PHE A 159 -6.80 38.30 16.32
CA PHE A 159 -7.77 39.11 15.59
C PHE A 159 -9.21 38.69 15.91
N GLY A 160 -10.17 39.62 15.81
CA GLY A 160 -11.59 39.33 16.00
C GLY A 160 -11.98 39.08 17.47
N GLY A 161 -13.23 39.41 17.80
CA GLY A 161 -13.72 39.30 19.18
C GLY A 161 -12.84 40.07 20.16
N ASP A 162 -12.52 39.42 21.27
CA ASP A 162 -11.62 39.93 22.30
C ASP A 162 -10.14 39.86 21.87
N ALA A 163 -9.78 39.01 20.89
CA ALA A 163 -8.42 38.93 20.37
C ALA A 163 -7.99 40.11 19.47
N GLU A 164 -8.86 41.10 19.20
CA GLU A 164 -8.63 42.13 18.17
C GLU A 164 -7.45 43.08 18.51
N GLY A 165 -6.28 42.77 17.94
CA GLY A 165 -5.08 43.59 18.08
C GLY A 165 -4.09 43.07 19.10
N ASP A 166 -4.37 41.90 19.69
CA ASP A 166 -3.52 41.26 20.68
C ASP A 166 -2.16 40.87 20.13
N THR A 167 -1.17 40.94 21.01
CA THR A 167 0.18 40.40 20.82
C THR A 167 0.45 39.34 21.89
N LEU A 168 0.73 38.11 21.45
CA LEU A 168 1.01 36.97 22.32
C LEU A 168 2.51 36.69 22.34
N ILE A 169 3.06 36.46 23.54
CA ILE A 169 4.49 36.25 23.79
C ILE A 169 4.63 35.11 24.80
N ASN A 170 5.47 34.11 24.51
CA ASN A 170 5.68 32.95 25.39
C ASN A 170 4.35 32.32 25.85
N ILE A 171 3.48 31.98 24.89
CA ILE A 171 2.21 31.30 25.13
C ILE A 171 2.26 29.98 24.37
N GLU A 172 1.98 28.87 25.04
CA GLU A 172 2.00 27.53 24.45
C GLU A 172 0.60 27.02 24.11
N ASN A 173 -0.45 27.52 24.76
CA ASN A 173 -1.81 27.00 24.63
C ASN A 173 -2.84 28.08 24.29
N LEU A 174 -3.92 27.67 23.64
CA LEU A 174 -5.06 28.54 23.31
C LEU A 174 -6.37 27.90 23.76
N THR A 175 -7.24 28.72 24.35
CA THR A 175 -8.66 28.39 24.54
C THR A 175 -9.52 29.38 23.75
N GLY A 176 -10.35 28.87 22.86
CA GLY A 176 -11.32 29.62 22.07
C GLY A 176 -12.58 29.97 22.84
N SER A 177 -13.52 30.57 22.13
CA SER A 177 -14.78 31.12 22.58
C SER A 177 -15.94 30.12 22.46
N SER A 178 -17.18 30.63 22.56
CA SER A 178 -18.40 29.86 22.24
C SER A 178 -18.90 30.09 20.81
N PHE A 179 -18.03 30.57 19.92
CA PHE A 179 -18.32 30.87 18.52
C PHE A 179 -17.25 30.25 17.63
N SER A 180 -17.49 30.19 16.32
CA SER A 180 -16.51 29.68 15.36
C SER A 180 -15.17 30.42 15.42
N ASP A 181 -14.16 29.71 15.90
CA ASP A 181 -12.80 30.17 16.11
C ASP A 181 -11.83 29.62 15.05
N THR A 182 -10.68 30.25 14.94
CA THR A 182 -9.54 29.73 14.18
C THR A 182 -8.29 29.85 15.04
N LEU A 183 -7.84 28.73 15.59
CA LEU A 183 -6.70 28.64 16.49
C LEU A 183 -5.55 27.93 15.79
N THR A 184 -4.37 28.54 15.80
CA THR A 184 -3.15 27.95 15.23
C THR A 184 -2.04 27.94 16.26
N GLY A 185 -1.44 26.77 16.50
CA GLY A 185 -0.27 26.61 17.33
C GLY A 185 1.02 27.10 16.66
N ASP A 186 2.16 26.65 17.16
CA ASP A 186 3.49 27.01 16.69
C ASP A 186 4.34 25.77 16.33
N GLU A 187 5.61 25.75 16.68
CA GLU A 187 6.52 24.62 16.45
C GLU A 187 6.77 23.81 17.74
N GLY A 188 6.17 24.25 18.84
CA GLY A 188 6.19 23.59 20.14
C GLY A 188 4.96 22.71 20.36
N SER A 189 4.92 21.98 21.48
CA SER A 189 3.72 21.23 21.86
C SER A 189 2.66 22.18 22.37
N ASN A 190 1.52 22.25 21.69
CA ASN A 190 0.41 23.12 22.04
C ASN A 190 -0.83 22.32 22.46
N THR A 191 -1.61 22.88 23.38
CA THR A 191 -3.00 22.45 23.65
C THR A 191 -3.95 23.50 23.09
N LEU A 192 -4.77 23.13 22.12
CA LEU A 192 -5.76 24.00 21.48
C LEU A 192 -7.15 23.49 21.81
N ALA A 193 -7.96 24.30 22.50
CA ALA A 193 -9.35 24.02 22.78
C ALA A 193 -10.24 25.02 22.01
N GLY A 194 -11.07 24.55 21.09
CA GLY A 194 -11.98 25.38 20.27
C GLY A 194 -13.12 25.95 21.10
N GLY A 195 -13.83 25.07 21.81
CA GLY A 195 -14.92 25.46 22.70
C GLY A 195 -16.26 25.06 22.12
N ALA A 196 -17.12 26.02 21.81
CA ALA A 196 -18.37 25.73 21.10
C ALA A 196 -18.41 26.54 19.81
N GLY A 197 -19.12 26.05 18.80
CA GLY A 197 -19.09 26.65 17.47
C GLY A 197 -18.40 25.73 16.48
N ASP A 198 -18.48 26.04 15.18
CA ASP A 198 -17.74 25.28 14.17
C ASP A 198 -16.31 25.85 14.12
N ASP A 199 -15.32 25.16 14.69
CA ASP A 199 -13.97 25.68 14.91
C ASP A 199 -12.94 25.12 13.92
N VAL A 200 -11.84 25.85 13.73
CA VAL A 200 -10.66 25.39 12.96
C VAL A 200 -9.43 25.41 13.85
N LEU A 201 -8.87 24.24 14.14
CA LEU A 201 -7.72 24.04 15.00
C LEU A 201 -6.58 23.45 14.17
N ALA A 202 -5.45 24.14 14.14
CA ALA A 202 -4.22 23.66 13.48
C ALA A 202 -3.08 23.64 14.50
N GLY A 203 -2.58 22.46 14.86
CA GLY A 203 -1.49 22.27 15.82
C GLY A 203 -0.21 22.93 15.35
N GLY A 204 0.27 22.55 14.16
CA GLY A 204 1.45 23.13 13.56
C GLY A 204 2.57 22.11 13.51
N GLY A 205 3.69 22.40 14.18
CA GLY A 205 4.71 21.40 14.46
C GLY A 205 4.80 21.16 15.97
N GLY A 206 5.20 19.99 16.40
CA GLY A 206 5.22 19.63 17.82
C GLY A 206 4.28 18.47 18.12
N ASP A 207 4.27 17.98 19.36
CA ASP A 207 3.31 16.95 19.76
C ASP A 207 2.09 17.66 20.39
N ASP A 208 1.00 17.80 19.63
CA ASP A 208 -0.14 18.67 19.97
C ASP A 208 -1.35 17.93 20.55
N VAL A 209 -2.17 18.66 21.32
CA VAL A 209 -3.47 18.20 21.81
C VAL A 209 -4.56 19.12 21.29
N LEU A 210 -5.50 18.57 20.50
CA LEU A 210 -6.59 19.32 19.88
C LEU A 210 -7.95 18.88 20.45
N ILE A 211 -8.75 19.86 20.88
CA ILE A 211 -10.08 19.66 21.48
C ILE A 211 -11.06 20.57 20.74
N GLY A 212 -11.81 20.04 19.76
CA GLY A 212 -12.80 20.83 19.01
C GLY A 212 -13.92 21.35 19.91
N GLY A 213 -14.64 20.43 20.55
CA GLY A 213 -15.71 20.74 21.49
C GLY A 213 -17.09 20.54 20.89
N GLU A 214 -18.02 21.49 21.10
CA GLU A 214 -19.37 21.41 20.51
C GLU A 214 -19.41 22.07 19.14
N GLY A 215 -19.57 21.31 18.05
CA GLY A 215 -19.69 21.91 16.72
C GLY A 215 -19.39 20.95 15.60
N ASN A 216 -19.16 21.47 14.40
CA ASN A 216 -18.50 20.72 13.34
C ASN A 216 -17.09 21.28 13.19
N ASP A 217 -16.13 20.60 13.78
CA ASP A 217 -14.78 21.14 13.90
C ASP A 217 -13.86 20.61 12.80
N VAL A 218 -12.81 21.38 12.49
CA VAL A 218 -11.71 20.95 11.65
C VAL A 218 -10.45 20.93 12.50
N MET A 219 -9.91 19.75 12.76
CA MET A 219 -8.72 19.53 13.58
C MET A 219 -7.59 18.96 12.73
N ILE A 220 -6.48 19.69 12.66
CA ILE A 220 -5.30 19.36 11.87
C ILE A 220 -4.12 19.32 12.84
N GLY A 221 -3.57 18.15 13.16
CA GLY A 221 -2.41 18.04 14.07
C GLY A 221 -1.18 18.69 13.45
N GLY A 222 -0.64 18.08 12.41
CA GLY A 222 0.44 18.65 11.62
C GLY A 222 1.69 17.79 11.66
N GLU A 223 2.85 18.39 11.94
CA GLU A 223 4.11 17.65 12.11
C GLU A 223 4.29 17.26 13.58
N GLY A 224 4.41 15.97 13.89
CA GLY A 224 4.74 15.53 15.23
C GLY A 224 3.88 14.35 15.65
N LYS A 225 3.58 14.21 16.93
CA LYS A 225 2.66 13.19 17.45
C LYS A 225 1.46 13.83 18.11
N ASP A 226 0.39 13.91 17.35
CA ASP A 226 -0.77 14.70 17.70
C ASP A 226 -1.91 13.82 18.21
N THR A 227 -2.63 14.38 19.17
CA THR A 227 -3.77 13.75 19.82
C THR A 227 -4.99 14.64 19.70
N VAL A 228 -6.05 14.11 19.09
CA VAL A 228 -7.39 14.71 19.18
C VAL A 228 -8.14 14.11 20.37
N ILE A 229 -8.82 14.96 21.13
CA ILE A 229 -9.75 14.52 22.18
C ILE A 229 -11.17 14.80 21.69
N ILE A 230 -11.99 13.74 21.65
CA ILE A 230 -13.42 13.83 21.38
C ILE A 230 -14.16 13.53 22.68
N GLU A 231 -14.93 14.51 23.15
CA GLU A 231 -15.67 14.36 24.41
C GLU A 231 -16.83 13.38 24.27
N GLY A 232 -16.85 12.36 25.12
CA GLY A 232 -17.90 11.34 25.18
C GLY A 232 -17.44 9.93 24.84
N ALA A 233 -18.31 8.96 25.09
CA ALA A 233 -18.02 7.55 24.85
C ALA A 233 -18.02 7.20 23.35
N PHE A 234 -17.02 6.42 22.90
CA PHE A 234 -16.78 6.03 21.51
C PHE A 234 -18.03 5.45 20.82
N GLY A 235 -18.81 4.63 21.53
CA GLY A 235 -20.03 3.99 21.00
C GLY A 235 -21.17 4.95 20.61
N ASN A 236 -21.05 6.25 20.89
CA ASN A 236 -22.01 7.28 20.47
C ASN A 236 -21.70 7.88 19.10
N PHE A 237 -20.55 7.55 18.51
CA PHE A 237 -20.05 8.17 17.29
C PHE A 237 -20.05 7.17 16.12
N THR A 238 -20.11 7.72 14.91
CA THR A 238 -19.90 6.98 13.66
C THR A 238 -18.75 7.59 12.90
N PHE A 239 -18.01 6.75 12.17
CA PHE A 239 -16.76 7.15 11.52
C PHE A 239 -16.85 6.93 10.01
N SER A 240 -16.23 7.82 9.26
CA SER A 240 -15.87 7.58 7.86
C SER A 240 -14.47 8.08 7.58
N ARG A 241 -13.75 7.38 6.70
CA ARG A 241 -12.43 7.81 6.21
C ARG A 241 -12.49 8.09 4.72
N ALA A 242 -11.94 9.23 4.31
CA ALA A 242 -11.79 9.62 2.92
C ALA A 242 -10.46 9.12 2.35
N ASP A 243 -10.34 9.09 1.02
CA ASP A 243 -9.13 8.62 0.32
C ASP A 243 -7.92 9.53 0.54
N ASP A 244 -8.12 10.78 1.01
CA ASP A 244 -7.07 11.73 1.34
C ASP A 244 -6.58 11.63 2.80
N GLY A 245 -6.95 10.55 3.51
CA GLY A 245 -6.57 10.31 4.91
C GLY A 245 -7.48 11.01 5.92
N THR A 246 -8.38 11.90 5.48
CA THR A 246 -9.27 12.64 6.39
C THR A 246 -10.27 11.70 7.08
N ILE A 247 -10.42 11.86 8.39
CA ILE A 247 -11.36 11.12 9.22
C ILE A 247 -12.53 12.05 9.55
N SER A 248 -13.76 11.59 9.35
CA SER A 248 -14.95 12.26 9.87
C SER A 248 -15.51 11.48 11.06
N VAL A 249 -15.68 12.17 12.18
CA VAL A 249 -16.28 11.65 13.42
C VAL A 249 -17.64 12.31 13.62
N THR A 250 -18.71 11.55 13.46
CA THR A 250 -20.08 12.08 13.51
C THR A 250 -20.79 11.64 14.77
N ARG A 251 -21.28 12.61 15.54
CA ARG A 251 -22.25 12.39 16.62
C ARG A 251 -23.66 12.46 16.05
N ALA A 252 -24.43 11.38 16.19
CA ALA A 252 -25.80 11.37 15.69
C ALA A 252 -26.68 12.36 16.48
N GLY A 253 -27.32 13.29 15.76
CA GLY A 253 -28.22 14.28 16.36
C GLY A 253 -29.42 13.64 17.06
N GLY A 254 -29.82 14.22 18.19
CA GLY A 254 -31.06 13.87 18.87
C GLY A 254 -32.30 14.40 18.11
N PRO A 255 -33.53 14.14 18.61
CA PRO A 255 -34.75 14.69 18.00
C PRO A 255 -34.78 16.22 17.92
N ASP A 256 -34.01 16.87 18.79
CA ASP A 256 -33.98 18.32 18.99
C ASP A 256 -32.57 18.94 18.79
N LEU A 257 -31.56 18.15 18.36
CA LEU A 257 -30.20 18.61 18.08
C LEU A 257 -29.74 18.16 16.69
N PRO A 258 -29.07 19.02 15.91
CA PRO A 258 -28.47 18.61 14.64
C PRO A 258 -27.41 17.53 14.88
N SER A 259 -27.10 16.76 13.84
CA SER A 259 -25.88 15.95 13.84
C SER A 259 -24.67 16.88 13.76
N GLU A 260 -23.62 16.52 14.48
CA GLU A 260 -22.34 17.19 14.51
C GLU A 260 -21.30 16.27 13.89
N THR A 261 -20.37 16.82 13.14
CA THR A 261 -19.34 16.07 12.43
C THR A 261 -18.03 16.82 12.43
N ASP A 262 -17.05 16.22 13.11
CA ASP A 262 -15.69 16.73 13.17
C ASP A 262 -14.86 16.09 12.07
N THR A 263 -13.93 16.88 11.53
CA THR A 263 -13.02 16.53 10.45
C THR A 263 -11.61 16.55 10.99
N ILE A 264 -10.93 15.41 10.96
CA ILE A 264 -9.62 15.21 11.59
C ILE A 264 -8.60 14.76 10.54
N SER A 265 -7.39 15.33 10.58
CA SER A 265 -6.29 14.95 9.70
C SER A 265 -4.93 15.20 10.35
N GLY A 266 -3.90 14.44 9.95
CA GLY A 266 -2.53 14.61 10.45
C GLY A 266 -2.43 14.42 11.96
N VAL A 267 -2.98 13.32 12.49
CA VAL A 267 -2.92 12.97 13.92
C VAL A 267 -2.63 11.50 14.07
N GLU A 268 -2.03 11.11 15.19
CA GLU A 268 -1.67 9.73 15.52
C GLU A 268 -2.68 9.08 16.46
N LEU A 269 -3.36 9.87 17.28
CA LEU A 269 -4.30 9.39 18.29
C LEU A 269 -5.62 10.19 18.28
N ILE A 270 -6.73 9.47 18.44
CA ILE A 270 -8.03 10.06 18.75
C ILE A 270 -8.55 9.41 20.03
N ASN A 271 -8.65 10.20 21.10
CA ASN A 271 -9.06 9.76 22.41
C ASN A 271 -10.53 10.09 22.67
N PHE A 272 -11.27 9.09 23.14
CA PHE A 272 -12.61 9.20 23.70
C PHE A 272 -12.54 8.95 25.21
N ASP A 273 -13.66 9.14 25.91
CA ASP A 273 -13.74 8.90 27.37
C ASP A 273 -13.40 7.45 27.76
N ASP A 274 -13.64 6.50 26.86
CA ASP A 274 -13.55 5.06 27.12
C ASP A 274 -12.76 4.27 26.08
N GLU A 275 -12.21 4.90 25.04
CA GLU A 275 -11.50 4.22 23.96
C GLU A 275 -10.44 5.13 23.29
N THR A 276 -9.40 4.53 22.71
CA THR A 276 -8.38 5.24 21.92
C THR A 276 -8.25 4.62 20.53
N ILE A 277 -8.38 5.45 19.50
CA ILE A 277 -8.10 5.07 18.11
C ILE A 277 -6.67 5.48 17.78
N GLY A 278 -5.91 4.56 17.20
CA GLY A 278 -4.63 4.86 16.58
C GLY A 278 -4.78 5.11 15.08
N VAL A 279 -4.01 6.07 14.58
CA VAL A 279 -3.82 6.36 13.17
C VAL A 279 -2.34 6.15 12.89
N VAL A 280 -2.03 5.18 12.04
CA VAL A 280 -0.64 4.75 11.80
C VAL A 280 -0.29 4.93 10.34
N ASP A 281 0.80 5.62 10.09
CA ASP A 281 1.38 5.69 8.74
C ASP A 281 2.37 4.57 8.52
N ALA A 282 2.34 4.00 7.31
CA ALA A 282 3.27 2.98 6.89
C ALA A 282 3.72 3.25 5.45
N VAL A 283 5.03 3.24 5.22
CA VAL A 283 5.61 3.43 3.89
C VAL A 283 6.15 2.09 3.40
N ILE A 284 5.81 1.74 2.16
CA ILE A 284 6.31 0.54 1.49
C ILE A 284 6.75 0.90 0.09
N ASN A 285 7.79 0.25 -0.43
CA ASN A 285 7.97 0.22 -1.87
C ASN A 285 7.04 -0.85 -2.46
N GLU A 286 6.51 -0.62 -3.65
CA GLU A 286 5.74 -1.63 -4.35
C GLU A 286 6.50 -2.96 -4.51
N ASP A 287 5.77 -4.02 -4.82
CA ASP A 287 6.23 -5.42 -4.93
C ASP A 287 6.78 -6.06 -3.65
N ASN A 288 6.80 -5.31 -2.55
CA ASN A 288 7.24 -5.81 -1.26
C ASN A 288 6.07 -6.12 -0.33
N ALA A 289 6.36 -6.87 0.74
CA ALA A 289 5.42 -7.06 1.83
C ALA A 289 5.74 -6.09 2.98
N LEU A 290 4.74 -5.35 3.45
CA LEU A 290 4.84 -4.40 4.57
C LEU A 290 4.26 -5.03 5.83
N PRO A 291 5.02 -5.13 6.94
CA PRO A 291 4.46 -5.41 8.25
C PRO A 291 3.50 -4.31 8.71
N LEU A 292 2.29 -4.70 9.12
CA LEU A 292 1.27 -3.79 9.63
C LEU A 292 1.33 -3.69 11.16
N ASP A 293 1.32 -2.46 11.69
CA ASP A 293 1.17 -2.21 13.12
C ASP A 293 -0.31 -2.10 13.52
N ILE A 294 -0.97 -3.26 13.55
CA ILE A 294 -2.38 -3.38 13.92
C ILE A 294 -2.60 -2.99 15.39
N THR A 295 -1.64 -3.27 16.27
CA THR A 295 -1.77 -2.93 17.70
C THR A 295 -1.66 -1.43 17.91
N GLY A 296 -0.74 -0.75 17.21
CA GLY A 296 -0.65 0.70 17.20
C GLY A 296 -1.95 1.34 16.68
N ALA A 297 -2.52 0.80 15.60
CA ALA A 297 -3.80 1.28 15.06
C ALA A 297 -4.95 1.16 16.06
N LEU A 298 -4.94 0.19 16.97
CA LEU A 298 -5.96 0.01 18.01
C LEU A 298 -5.60 0.74 19.33
N GLY A 299 -4.83 1.83 19.27
CA GLY A 299 -4.49 2.62 20.45
C GLY A 299 -3.61 1.89 21.47
N GLY A 300 -3.01 0.76 21.10
CA GLY A 300 -2.21 -0.08 21.98
C GLY A 300 -3.00 -1.12 22.80
N ASP A 301 -4.33 -1.22 22.63
CA ASP A 301 -5.14 -2.29 23.22
C ASP A 301 -5.57 -3.32 22.17
N THR A 302 -5.29 -4.59 22.48
CA THR A 302 -5.80 -5.74 21.70
C THR A 302 -6.16 -6.90 22.63
N ALA A 303 -6.29 -6.65 23.93
CA ALA A 303 -6.33 -7.70 24.94
C ALA A 303 -7.68 -8.45 24.97
N GLU A 304 -8.73 -7.87 24.37
CA GLU A 304 -10.11 -8.29 24.54
C GLU A 304 -10.79 -8.72 23.23
N ALA A 305 -10.11 -8.54 22.09
CA ALA A 305 -10.52 -9.00 20.77
C ALA A 305 -10.89 -10.50 20.75
N ALA A 306 -12.09 -10.83 20.26
CA ALA A 306 -12.39 -12.17 19.76
C ALA A 306 -11.90 -12.35 18.32
N SER A 307 -11.95 -11.29 17.52
CA SER A 307 -11.41 -11.23 16.16
C SER A 307 -11.10 -9.80 15.74
N ILE A 308 -10.18 -9.62 14.80
CA ILE A 308 -9.89 -8.34 14.14
C ILE A 308 -10.42 -8.42 12.71
N VAL A 309 -11.14 -7.39 12.26
CA VAL A 309 -11.61 -7.24 10.87
C VAL A 309 -10.86 -6.09 10.22
N ILE A 310 -10.23 -6.34 9.07
CA ILE A 310 -9.58 -5.31 8.26
C ILE A 310 -10.38 -5.09 6.98
N SER A 311 -10.70 -3.84 6.68
CA SER A 311 -11.28 -3.39 5.41
C SER A 311 -10.37 -2.36 4.74
N GLY A 312 -10.67 -2.01 3.49
CA GLY A 312 -9.85 -1.07 2.71
C GLY A 312 -8.69 -1.72 1.94
N VAL A 313 -8.47 -3.03 2.09
CA VAL A 313 -7.47 -3.76 1.28
C VAL A 313 -7.87 -3.70 -0.20
N PRO A 314 -7.03 -3.12 -1.09
CA PRO A 314 -7.34 -2.99 -2.52
C PRO A 314 -7.58 -4.35 -3.19
N ALA A 315 -8.39 -4.37 -4.25
CA ALA A 315 -8.63 -5.59 -5.01
C ALA A 315 -7.32 -6.10 -5.64
N GLY A 316 -6.94 -7.34 -5.32
CA GLY A 316 -5.70 -7.97 -5.79
C GLY A 316 -4.52 -7.86 -4.82
N ALA A 317 -4.56 -6.92 -3.86
CA ALA A 317 -3.66 -6.94 -2.70
C ALA A 317 -4.03 -8.07 -1.73
N THR A 318 -3.06 -8.54 -0.94
CA THR A 318 -3.28 -9.66 -0.02
C THR A 318 -2.69 -9.41 1.37
N LEU A 319 -3.32 -10.00 2.39
CA LEU A 319 -2.72 -10.13 3.71
C LEU A 319 -2.05 -11.50 3.85
N SER A 320 -0.93 -11.57 4.56
CA SER A 320 -0.18 -12.82 4.76
C SER A 320 -0.96 -13.89 5.53
N VAL A 321 -1.96 -13.47 6.30
CA VAL A 321 -2.82 -14.32 7.15
C VAL A 321 -4.24 -13.74 7.20
N GLY A 322 -5.17 -14.54 7.69
CA GLY A 322 -6.59 -14.19 7.80
C GLY A 322 -7.46 -14.89 6.78
N SER A 323 -8.78 -14.69 6.89
CA SER A 323 -9.78 -15.21 5.97
C SER A 323 -10.45 -14.05 5.23
N PHE A 324 -10.38 -14.04 3.90
CA PHE A 324 -11.02 -13.03 3.06
C PHE A 324 -12.49 -13.36 2.78
N ASP A 325 -13.39 -12.39 2.97
CA ASP A 325 -14.77 -12.44 2.54
C ASP A 325 -14.99 -11.51 1.33
N ALA A 326 -15.18 -12.11 0.16
CA ALA A 326 -15.41 -11.41 -1.10
C ALA A 326 -16.75 -10.66 -1.16
N ALA A 327 -17.72 -10.96 -0.29
CA ALA A 327 -19.01 -10.29 -0.29
C ALA A 327 -18.95 -8.90 0.36
N THR A 328 -18.08 -8.73 1.35
CA THR A 328 -17.89 -7.49 2.11
C THR A 328 -16.56 -6.80 1.81
N ASN A 329 -15.66 -7.45 1.08
CA ASN A 329 -14.28 -7.01 0.84
C ASN A 329 -13.51 -6.79 2.16
N THR A 330 -13.60 -7.76 3.07
CA THR A 330 -12.98 -7.68 4.40
C THR A 330 -12.15 -8.91 4.71
N TRP A 331 -11.10 -8.74 5.50
CA TRP A 331 -10.28 -9.80 6.05
C TRP A 331 -10.56 -9.99 7.54
N THR A 332 -10.77 -11.22 7.98
CA THR A 332 -10.92 -11.55 9.41
C THR A 332 -9.70 -12.29 9.93
N LEU A 333 -9.15 -11.80 11.03
CA LEU A 333 -7.94 -12.31 11.68
C LEU A 333 -8.23 -12.72 13.13
N SER A 334 -7.51 -13.72 13.64
CA SER A 334 -7.49 -14.03 15.07
C SER A 334 -6.46 -13.16 15.80
N PRO A 335 -6.64 -12.90 17.11
CA PRO A 335 -5.65 -12.18 17.91
C PRO A 335 -4.25 -12.82 17.87
N GLU A 336 -4.19 -14.14 17.76
CA GLU A 336 -2.94 -14.90 17.65
C GLU A 336 -2.21 -14.65 16.32
N GLN A 337 -2.96 -14.44 15.23
CA GLN A 337 -2.40 -14.08 13.93
C GLN A 337 -1.84 -12.66 13.96
N VAL A 338 -2.56 -11.72 14.59
CA VAL A 338 -2.08 -10.34 14.79
C VAL A 338 -0.78 -10.34 15.60
N ALA A 339 -0.74 -11.07 16.72
CA ALA A 339 0.45 -11.19 17.55
C ALA A 339 1.65 -11.88 16.86
N ALA A 340 1.41 -12.68 15.83
CA ALA A 340 2.46 -13.31 15.04
C ALA A 340 3.09 -12.37 13.99
N GLY A 341 2.47 -11.22 13.74
CA GLY A 341 2.83 -10.27 12.70
C GLY A 341 2.04 -10.53 11.42
N VAL A 342 1.35 -9.48 10.94
CA VAL A 342 0.60 -9.49 9.68
C VAL A 342 1.34 -8.60 8.70
N THR A 343 1.40 -9.02 7.44
CA THR A 343 1.93 -8.18 6.36
C THR A 343 0.87 -7.96 5.30
N VAL A 344 0.85 -6.78 4.70
CA VAL A 344 0.14 -6.52 3.44
C VAL A 344 1.13 -6.56 2.28
N THR A 345 0.72 -7.19 1.18
CA THR A 345 1.41 -7.07 -0.11
C THR A 345 0.47 -6.30 -1.03
N PRO A 346 0.86 -5.07 -1.45
CA PRO A 346 0.12 -4.27 -2.42
C PRO A 346 -0.07 -5.01 -3.76
N LEU A 347 -0.79 -4.39 -4.68
CA LEU A 347 -0.87 -4.91 -6.04
C LEU A 347 0.53 -4.84 -6.67
N LEU A 348 0.88 -5.87 -7.46
CA LEU A 348 2.13 -5.88 -8.22
C LEU A 348 2.13 -4.68 -9.17
N ASN A 349 3.23 -3.92 -9.20
CA ASN A 349 3.40 -2.73 -10.04
C ASN A 349 2.25 -1.73 -9.85
N SER A 350 2.04 -1.28 -8.62
CA SER A 350 1.07 -0.23 -8.35
C SER A 350 1.53 0.64 -7.20
N ASN A 351 1.69 1.92 -7.51
CA ASN A 351 2.08 2.98 -6.58
C ASN A 351 0.88 3.72 -5.96
N VAL A 352 -0.29 3.07 -5.96
CA VAL A 352 -1.52 3.67 -5.43
C VAL A 352 -1.59 3.48 -3.92
N ASP A 353 -1.55 4.60 -3.20
CA ASP A 353 -1.77 4.67 -1.76
C ASP A 353 -3.15 4.16 -1.36
N PHE A 354 -3.26 3.60 -0.16
CA PHE A 354 -4.54 3.15 0.37
C PHE A 354 -4.60 3.18 1.89
N SER A 355 -5.81 3.39 2.41
CA SER A 355 -6.09 3.33 3.86
C SER A 355 -6.76 2.02 4.25
N LEU A 356 -6.29 1.44 5.33
CA LEU A 356 -6.90 0.28 5.98
C LEU A 356 -7.70 0.73 7.20
N THR A 357 -8.90 0.19 7.35
CA THR A 357 -9.66 0.32 8.60
C THR A 357 -9.56 -0.99 9.38
N VAL A 358 -9.08 -0.90 10.62
CA VAL A 358 -8.93 -2.00 11.55
C VAL A 358 -10.07 -1.92 12.57
N THR A 359 -10.86 -2.98 12.68
CA THR A 359 -11.99 -3.05 13.62
C THR A 359 -11.80 -4.22 14.57
N GLU A 360 -11.80 -3.94 15.87
CA GLU A 360 -11.78 -4.96 16.91
C GLU A 360 -13.21 -5.42 17.21
N ILE A 361 -13.43 -6.74 17.23
CA ILE A 361 -14.73 -7.35 17.51
C ILE A 361 -14.64 -8.18 18.80
N GLY A 362 -15.46 -7.85 19.78
CA GLY A 362 -15.56 -8.54 21.06
C GLY A 362 -16.25 -9.90 20.97
N ALA A 363 -16.18 -10.68 22.04
CA ALA A 363 -16.73 -12.06 22.10
C ALA A 363 -18.25 -12.15 21.91
N ASP A 364 -18.98 -11.05 22.11
CA ASP A 364 -20.42 -10.95 21.86
C ASP A 364 -20.78 -10.46 20.44
N GLY A 365 -19.76 -10.16 19.62
CA GLY A 365 -19.91 -9.66 18.25
C GLY A 365 -20.07 -8.13 18.14
N SER A 366 -19.94 -7.40 19.25
CA SER A 366 -19.89 -5.93 19.22
C SER A 366 -18.53 -5.42 18.74
N GLN A 367 -18.52 -4.22 18.15
CA GLN A 367 -17.28 -3.50 17.91
C GLN A 367 -16.77 -2.98 19.25
N THR A 368 -15.55 -3.35 19.61
CA THR A 368 -14.88 -2.91 20.84
C THR A 368 -13.78 -1.89 20.57
N GLY A 369 -13.26 -1.81 19.34
CA GLY A 369 -12.22 -0.87 18.97
C GLY A 369 -12.19 -0.55 17.47
N LEU A 370 -11.50 0.52 17.13
CA LEU A 370 -11.31 1.02 15.76
C LEU A 370 -9.91 1.60 15.61
N GLY A 371 -9.34 1.45 14.43
CA GLY A 371 -8.00 1.92 14.09
C GLY A 371 -7.86 2.15 12.61
N PHE A 372 -6.86 2.94 12.22
CA PHE A 372 -6.55 3.23 10.83
C PHE A 372 -5.07 3.03 10.55
N ILE A 373 -4.77 2.52 9.35
CA ILE A 373 -3.41 2.43 8.84
C ILE A 373 -3.38 3.03 7.44
N ASP A 374 -2.66 4.11 7.24
CA ASP A 374 -2.42 4.68 5.91
C ASP A 374 -1.15 4.08 5.31
N VAL A 375 -1.28 3.50 4.12
CA VAL A 375 -0.18 2.85 3.41
C VAL A 375 0.20 3.71 2.22
N ASP A 376 1.38 4.32 2.31
CA ASP A 376 2.05 5.07 1.25
C ASP A 376 2.92 4.11 0.42
N VAL A 377 2.58 3.93 -0.86
CA VAL A 377 3.23 2.99 -1.76
C VAL A 377 4.17 3.73 -2.71
N LYS A 378 5.47 3.60 -2.48
CA LYS A 378 6.51 4.14 -3.36
C LYS A 378 6.67 3.25 -4.59
N GLY A 379 6.51 3.86 -5.77
CA GLY A 379 6.79 3.22 -7.05
C GLY A 379 8.25 2.78 -7.16
N ILE A 380 8.48 1.71 -7.90
CA ILE A 380 9.77 1.18 -8.31
C ILE A 380 9.70 1.05 -9.82
N ALA A 381 10.64 1.65 -10.54
CA ALA A 381 10.65 1.51 -11.98
C ALA A 381 11.00 0.06 -12.40
N ASP A 382 10.11 -0.54 -13.19
CA ASP A 382 10.24 -1.88 -13.76
C ASP A 382 11.15 -1.90 -14.97
N LEU A 383 11.78 -3.05 -15.25
CA LEU A 383 12.48 -3.21 -16.53
C LEU A 383 11.49 -3.24 -17.69
N ALA A 384 11.66 -2.34 -18.66
CA ALA A 384 10.92 -2.36 -19.92
C ALA A 384 11.21 -3.63 -20.74
N PHE A 385 10.26 -4.03 -21.56
CA PHE A 385 10.50 -4.95 -22.67
C PHE A 385 11.30 -4.23 -23.78
N LEU A 386 12.32 -4.88 -24.35
CA LEU A 386 13.09 -4.37 -25.49
C LEU A 386 13.46 -5.49 -26.48
N ASP A 387 13.15 -5.27 -27.75
CA ASP A 387 13.54 -6.11 -28.89
C ASP A 387 14.09 -5.21 -30.02
N SER A 388 15.33 -5.46 -30.46
CA SER A 388 16.02 -4.62 -31.45
C SER A 388 16.79 -5.44 -32.51
N PRO A 389 16.08 -6.20 -33.36
CA PRO A 389 16.68 -7.11 -34.34
C PRO A 389 17.64 -6.43 -35.31
N ASP A 390 18.72 -7.15 -35.61
CA ASP A 390 19.72 -6.77 -36.61
C ASP A 390 19.09 -6.53 -38.00
N VAL A 391 19.63 -5.55 -38.73
CA VAL A 391 19.18 -5.21 -40.08
C VAL A 391 20.33 -5.30 -41.08
N ALA A 392 20.11 -5.95 -42.23
CA ALA A 392 21.07 -6.08 -43.30
C ALA A 392 20.55 -5.41 -44.59
N VAL A 393 21.37 -4.57 -45.22
CA VAL A 393 21.03 -3.86 -46.45
C VAL A 393 22.21 -3.78 -47.42
N ASN A 394 21.92 -3.56 -48.69
CA ASN A 394 22.93 -3.35 -49.72
C ASN A 394 23.57 -1.94 -49.61
N ALA A 395 24.85 -1.84 -49.95
CA ALA A 395 25.56 -0.56 -50.01
C ALA A 395 24.86 0.44 -50.96
N GLY A 396 24.81 1.71 -50.55
CA GLY A 396 24.24 2.80 -51.34
C GLY A 396 22.76 3.10 -51.07
N VAL A 397 22.12 2.41 -50.11
CA VAL A 397 20.83 2.85 -49.57
C VAL A 397 20.99 4.11 -48.73
N THR A 398 20.00 4.99 -48.79
CA THR A 398 19.99 6.28 -48.07
C THR A 398 19.06 6.30 -46.86
N SER A 399 18.26 5.25 -46.68
CA SER A 399 17.32 5.07 -45.58
C SER A 399 17.20 3.58 -45.26
N ILE A 400 17.30 3.24 -43.98
CA ILE A 400 17.26 1.87 -43.46
C ILE A 400 16.16 1.83 -42.39
N PRO A 401 15.09 1.03 -42.55
CA PRO A 401 14.10 0.85 -41.51
C PRO A 401 14.69 0.10 -40.31
N LEU A 402 14.31 0.51 -39.11
CA LEU A 402 14.66 -0.12 -37.83
C LEU A 402 13.38 -0.69 -37.22
N ASP A 403 13.40 -1.97 -36.85
CA ASP A 403 12.26 -2.65 -36.22
C ASP A 403 12.52 -2.76 -34.72
N ILE A 404 12.56 -1.62 -34.02
CA ILE A 404 12.76 -1.59 -32.57
C ILE A 404 11.40 -1.62 -31.90
N ARG A 405 11.24 -2.50 -30.91
CA ARG A 405 10.02 -2.62 -30.10
C ARG A 405 10.41 -2.44 -28.65
N ALA A 406 9.78 -1.48 -27.97
CA ALA A 406 9.94 -1.26 -26.55
C ALA A 406 8.59 -0.93 -25.94
N ASN A 407 8.27 -1.56 -24.80
CA ASN A 407 7.00 -1.38 -24.10
C ASN A 407 7.25 -1.35 -22.59
N LEU A 408 6.38 -0.63 -21.87
CA LEU A 408 6.30 -0.72 -20.41
C LEU A 408 5.81 -2.11 -20.00
N THR A 409 6.25 -2.53 -18.81
CA THR A 409 5.82 -3.78 -18.18
C THR A 409 4.70 -3.48 -17.19
N ASP A 410 4.77 -2.34 -16.50
CA ASP A 410 3.65 -1.72 -15.80
C ASP A 410 2.67 -1.05 -16.79
N LEU A 411 1.37 -1.26 -16.57
CA LEU A 411 0.28 -0.75 -17.39
C LEU A 411 -0.73 0.06 -16.58
N ASP A 412 -0.54 0.26 -15.28
CA ASP A 412 -1.45 1.04 -14.45
C ASP A 412 -1.35 2.55 -14.73
N GLY A 413 -0.25 2.97 -15.38
CA GLY A 413 0.00 4.32 -15.87
C GLY A 413 0.88 5.18 -14.95
N SER A 414 1.40 4.60 -13.88
CA SER A 414 2.45 5.11 -12.99
C SER A 414 3.76 5.46 -13.73
N GLU A 415 4.13 4.62 -14.70
CA GLU A 415 5.43 4.65 -15.38
C GLU A 415 5.44 5.39 -16.73
N SER A 416 6.61 5.92 -17.09
CA SER A 416 6.89 6.47 -18.41
C SER A 416 8.06 5.77 -19.10
N LEU A 417 7.97 5.61 -20.42
CA LEU A 417 9.02 4.98 -21.24
C LEU A 417 9.82 6.04 -22.02
N SER A 418 11.14 5.89 -22.03
CA SER A 418 12.03 6.57 -22.97
C SER A 418 12.94 5.56 -23.66
N VAL A 419 13.28 5.80 -24.93
CA VAL A 419 14.23 4.98 -25.69
C VAL A 419 15.38 5.84 -26.19
N THR A 420 16.60 5.48 -25.80
CA THR A 420 17.83 6.12 -26.28
C THR A 420 18.53 5.23 -27.30
N ILE A 421 18.79 5.76 -28.49
CA ILE A 421 19.54 5.09 -29.56
C ILE A 421 20.87 5.81 -29.73
N SER A 422 21.96 5.13 -29.39
CA SER A 422 23.32 5.67 -29.49
C SER A 422 24.16 4.96 -30.55
N GLY A 423 25.21 5.62 -31.04
CA GLY A 423 26.04 5.10 -32.13
C GLY A 423 25.53 5.45 -33.53
N VAL A 424 24.59 6.41 -33.62
CA VAL A 424 24.11 6.92 -34.91
C VAL A 424 25.28 7.57 -35.66
N PRO A 425 25.63 7.12 -36.88
CA PRO A 425 26.79 7.63 -37.59
C PRO A 425 26.75 9.13 -37.90
N ASP A 426 27.92 9.78 -37.93
CA ASP A 426 28.04 11.20 -38.29
C ASP A 426 27.34 11.54 -39.61
N GLY A 427 26.40 12.49 -39.56
CA GLY A 427 25.64 12.94 -40.72
C GLY A 427 24.46 12.05 -41.09
N ALA A 428 24.18 10.99 -40.32
CA ALA A 428 22.91 10.28 -40.34
C ALA A 428 21.90 10.93 -39.37
N PHE A 429 20.61 10.67 -39.59
CA PHE A 429 19.52 11.15 -38.74
C PHE A 429 18.42 10.10 -38.64
N LEU A 430 17.73 10.05 -37.50
CA LEU A 430 16.55 9.22 -37.32
C LEU A 430 15.30 9.92 -37.85
N SER A 431 14.29 9.15 -38.25
CA SER A 431 13.00 9.68 -38.70
C SER A 431 12.11 10.21 -37.56
N ALA A 432 12.42 9.85 -36.31
CA ALA A 432 11.76 10.31 -35.09
C ALA A 432 12.79 10.43 -33.95
N GLY A 433 12.37 11.04 -32.83
CA GLY A 433 13.24 11.33 -31.70
C GLY A 433 14.00 12.66 -31.81
N THR A 434 14.66 13.02 -30.72
CA THR A 434 15.46 14.23 -30.55
C THR A 434 16.94 13.90 -30.62
N ASP A 435 17.70 14.61 -31.46
CA ASP A 435 19.16 14.50 -31.56
C ASP A 435 19.84 15.21 -30.38
N ASN A 436 20.64 14.48 -29.60
CA ASN A 436 21.37 15.01 -28.45
C ASN A 436 22.71 15.68 -28.85
N GLY A 437 23.12 15.55 -30.12
CA GLY A 437 24.30 16.20 -30.68
C GLY A 437 25.63 15.48 -30.42
N ASP A 438 25.60 14.29 -29.82
CA ASP A 438 26.75 13.43 -29.54
C ASP A 438 26.69 12.08 -30.26
N GLY A 439 25.76 11.92 -31.21
CA GLY A 439 25.49 10.65 -31.89
C GLY A 439 24.50 9.75 -31.15
N SER A 440 23.88 10.24 -30.07
CA SER A 440 22.69 9.65 -29.45
C SER A 440 21.41 10.42 -29.78
N TRP A 441 20.30 9.68 -29.82
CA TRP A 441 18.97 10.18 -30.05
C TRP A 441 18.03 9.65 -28.98
N THR A 442 17.15 10.51 -28.48
CA THR A 442 16.18 10.13 -27.43
C THR A 442 14.76 10.20 -28.00
N ILE A 443 13.99 9.13 -27.79
CA ILE A 443 12.58 9.00 -28.16
C ILE A 443 11.79 8.93 -26.86
N GLU A 444 10.93 9.92 -26.67
CA GLU A 444 10.05 10.10 -25.50
C GLU A 444 8.66 10.46 -26.00
N ASP A 445 7.64 10.31 -25.17
CA ASP A 445 6.28 10.73 -25.49
C ASP A 445 6.21 12.23 -25.82
N ILE A 446 5.52 12.56 -26.92
CA ILE A 446 5.33 13.95 -27.35
C ILE A 446 3.90 14.38 -27.04
N VAL A 447 3.75 15.30 -26.09
CA VAL A 447 2.47 15.96 -25.80
C VAL A 447 2.28 17.16 -26.75
N ASN A 448 1.31 17.06 -27.66
CA ASN A 448 0.98 18.13 -28.58
C ASN A 448 0.23 19.28 -27.86
N PRO A 449 0.24 20.52 -28.41
CA PRO A 449 -0.47 21.66 -27.82
C PRO A 449 -1.99 21.50 -27.68
N ASP A 450 -2.58 20.52 -28.36
CA ASP A 450 -4.01 20.17 -28.27
C ASP A 450 -4.31 19.07 -27.24
N GLY A 451 -3.29 18.60 -26.52
CA GLY A 451 -3.39 17.54 -25.51
C GLY A 451 -3.32 16.12 -26.07
N SER A 452 -3.15 15.92 -27.38
CA SER A 452 -2.89 14.59 -27.94
C SER A 452 -1.46 14.14 -27.67
N VAL A 453 -1.26 12.87 -27.31
CA VAL A 453 0.05 12.27 -27.05
C VAL A 453 0.47 11.39 -28.23
N ILE A 454 1.69 11.56 -28.73
CA ILE A 454 2.34 10.62 -29.64
C ILE A 454 3.28 9.78 -28.78
N THR A 455 2.97 8.49 -28.64
CA THR A 455 3.70 7.62 -27.72
C THR A 455 5.09 7.25 -28.27
N VAL A 456 5.98 6.74 -27.42
CA VAL A 456 7.23 6.10 -27.85
C VAL A 456 6.93 4.99 -28.87
N ALA A 457 5.94 4.14 -28.62
CA ALA A 457 5.55 3.06 -29.53
C ALA A 457 5.15 3.58 -30.92
N ASP A 458 4.38 4.67 -30.99
CA ASP A 458 3.99 5.30 -32.26
C ASP A 458 5.19 5.84 -33.04
N GLN A 459 6.22 6.33 -32.34
CA GLN A 459 7.44 6.85 -32.95
C GLN A 459 8.40 5.76 -33.40
N LEU A 460 8.46 4.65 -32.67
CA LEU A 460 9.22 3.45 -33.06
C LEU A 460 8.59 2.77 -34.28
N ALA A 461 7.26 2.85 -34.43
CA ALA A 461 6.55 2.30 -35.58
C ALA A 461 7.01 2.94 -36.90
N GLY A 462 7.80 2.20 -37.69
CA GLY A 462 8.35 2.68 -38.95
C GLY A 462 9.57 3.60 -38.80
N LEU A 463 10.25 3.55 -37.65
CA LEU A 463 11.51 4.24 -37.43
C LEU A 463 12.53 3.87 -38.52
N SER A 464 13.33 4.84 -38.96
CA SER A 464 14.40 4.62 -39.92
C SER A 464 15.60 5.51 -39.64
N VAL A 465 16.78 5.01 -39.98
CA VAL A 465 18.02 5.79 -40.00
C VAL A 465 18.37 6.16 -41.43
N SER A 466 18.62 7.44 -41.69
CA SER A 466 18.83 7.97 -43.03
C SER A 466 20.11 8.79 -43.13
N SER A 467 20.75 8.79 -44.31
CA SER A 467 21.97 9.55 -44.58
C SER A 467 21.95 10.15 -45.99
N ILE A 468 22.42 11.39 -46.12
CA ILE A 468 22.47 12.14 -47.40
C ILE A 468 23.48 11.49 -48.39
N GLY A 469 24.51 10.81 -47.90
CA GLY A 469 25.56 10.17 -48.71
C GLY A 469 25.37 8.67 -48.94
N GLY A 470 24.36 8.07 -48.31
CA GLY A 470 24.19 6.62 -48.20
C GLY A 470 25.18 5.98 -47.21
N PHE A 471 24.86 4.77 -46.76
CA PHE A 471 25.70 4.02 -45.82
C PHE A 471 26.77 3.22 -46.57
N GLY A 472 28.03 3.36 -46.15
CA GLY A 472 29.20 2.76 -46.81
C GLY A 472 29.96 1.72 -45.97
N ALA A 473 29.58 1.54 -44.72
CA ALA A 473 30.16 0.56 -43.80
C ALA A 473 29.11 0.12 -42.79
N THR A 474 29.21 -1.12 -42.32
CA THR A 474 28.46 -1.65 -41.17
C THR A 474 28.70 -0.79 -39.93
N PHE A 475 27.66 -0.60 -39.14
CA PHE A 475 27.72 0.07 -37.84
C PHE A 475 26.77 -0.62 -36.86
N SER A 476 26.93 -0.36 -35.57
CA SER A 476 26.06 -0.86 -34.51
C SER A 476 25.40 0.31 -33.80
N LEU A 477 24.14 0.13 -33.44
CA LEU A 477 23.38 1.02 -32.58
C LEU A 477 23.24 0.34 -31.22
N THR A 478 23.40 1.08 -30.14
CA THR A 478 23.00 0.62 -28.81
C THR A 478 21.65 1.25 -28.51
N VAL A 479 20.63 0.40 -28.38
CA VAL A 479 19.25 0.79 -28.05
C VAL A 479 19.07 0.54 -26.56
N SER A 480 18.62 1.55 -25.82
CA SER A 480 18.34 1.45 -24.39
C SER A 480 16.92 1.91 -24.12
N ALA A 481 16.10 1.07 -23.53
CA ALA A 481 14.77 1.41 -23.05
C ALA A 481 14.85 1.67 -21.55
N THR A 482 14.43 2.86 -21.12
CA THR A 482 14.44 3.31 -19.73
C THR A 482 13.02 3.61 -19.30
N THR A 483 12.57 2.95 -18.24
CA THR A 483 11.35 3.30 -17.52
C THR A 483 11.67 4.33 -16.45
N THR A 484 10.70 5.16 -16.12
CA THR A 484 10.85 6.17 -15.07
C THR A 484 9.53 6.37 -14.34
N GLU A 485 9.60 6.23 -13.02
CA GLU A 485 8.51 6.49 -12.09
C GLU A 485 8.36 7.99 -11.78
N ASN A 486 7.22 8.36 -11.18
CA ASN A 486 6.92 9.76 -10.86
C ASN A 486 7.86 10.36 -9.81
N ASP A 487 8.43 9.53 -8.95
CA ASP A 487 9.44 9.93 -7.96
C ASP A 487 10.86 10.02 -8.53
N GLY A 488 11.04 9.60 -9.80
CA GLY A 488 12.29 9.63 -10.54
C GLY A 488 13.13 8.36 -10.42
N ASP A 489 12.64 7.27 -9.81
CA ASP A 489 13.30 5.98 -9.93
C ASP A 489 13.31 5.50 -11.38
N THR A 490 14.36 4.78 -11.79
CA THR A 490 14.54 4.37 -13.19
C THR A 490 15.12 2.96 -13.32
N ALA A 491 14.62 2.19 -14.27
CA ALA A 491 15.24 0.94 -14.71
C ALA A 491 15.54 0.98 -16.21
N THR A 492 16.64 0.35 -16.63
CA THR A 492 17.10 0.39 -18.03
C THR A 492 17.51 -0.99 -18.51
N VAL A 493 17.00 -1.36 -19.69
CA VAL A 493 17.49 -2.49 -20.49
C VAL A 493 18.17 -1.97 -21.75
N SER A 494 19.25 -2.62 -22.18
CA SER A 494 19.96 -2.25 -23.40
C SER A 494 20.21 -3.46 -24.29
N ASP A 495 20.09 -3.25 -25.59
CA ASP A 495 20.39 -4.22 -26.64
C ASP A 495 21.22 -3.58 -27.77
N THR A 496 21.91 -4.41 -28.55
CA THR A 496 22.77 -3.98 -29.66
C THR A 496 22.17 -4.38 -30.99
N LEU A 497 21.69 -3.38 -31.75
CA LEU A 497 21.21 -3.54 -33.11
C LEU A 497 22.35 -3.33 -34.11
N ASN A 498 22.76 -4.38 -34.81
CA ASN A 498 23.76 -4.30 -35.86
C ASN A 498 23.11 -3.95 -37.21
N VAL A 499 23.66 -2.93 -37.86
CA VAL A 499 23.27 -2.51 -39.21
C VAL A 499 24.35 -2.95 -40.19
N LEU A 500 24.14 -4.10 -40.85
CA LEU A 500 25.07 -4.71 -41.78
C LEU A 500 24.93 -4.11 -43.18
N ILE A 501 26.04 -3.58 -43.73
CA ILE A 501 26.08 -3.02 -45.09
C ILE A 501 26.88 -3.94 -46.02
N ASN A 502 26.19 -4.60 -46.96
CA ASN A 502 26.80 -5.55 -47.89
C ASN A 502 27.44 -4.84 -49.09
N ALA A 503 28.71 -5.14 -49.35
CA ALA A 503 29.54 -4.45 -50.33
C ALA A 503 29.58 -5.10 -51.74
N GLY A 504 28.80 -6.15 -52.04
CA GLY A 504 28.73 -6.73 -53.40
C GLY A 504 27.86 -7.98 -53.52
N GLY A 505 27.30 -8.22 -54.73
CA GLY A 505 26.32 -9.29 -55.01
C GLY A 505 26.87 -10.72 -55.09
N GLY A 506 27.54 -11.17 -54.02
CA GLY A 506 27.68 -12.59 -53.69
C GLY A 506 26.48 -13.06 -52.86
N ALA A 507 26.48 -14.32 -52.42
CA ALA A 507 25.44 -14.80 -51.51
C ALA A 507 25.49 -14.05 -50.18
N ASP A 508 24.38 -13.41 -49.78
CA ASP A 508 24.29 -12.63 -48.55
C ASP A 508 23.56 -13.41 -47.46
N ALA A 509 24.00 -13.33 -46.21
CA ALA A 509 23.36 -14.09 -45.14
C ALA A 509 21.90 -13.64 -44.95
N PRO A 510 20.92 -14.56 -44.82
CA PRO A 510 19.52 -14.18 -44.58
C PRO A 510 19.36 -13.41 -43.27
N ARG A 511 18.38 -12.52 -43.19
CA ARG A 511 17.92 -12.05 -41.88
C ARG A 511 17.23 -13.22 -41.18
N LEU A 512 17.51 -13.42 -39.90
CA LEU A 512 16.90 -14.45 -39.07
C LEU A 512 16.39 -13.78 -37.79
N ASP A 513 15.09 -13.86 -37.59
CA ASP A 513 14.34 -13.37 -36.43
C ASP A 513 13.71 -14.57 -35.73
N LEU A 514 13.94 -14.70 -34.42
CA LEU A 514 13.63 -15.86 -33.60
C LEU A 514 12.80 -15.40 -32.39
N ASN A 515 11.55 -15.05 -32.63
CA ASN A 515 10.58 -14.75 -31.58
C ASN A 515 9.92 -16.05 -31.14
N ALA A 516 10.56 -16.85 -30.29
CA ALA A 516 9.84 -17.95 -29.68
C ALA A 516 8.90 -17.40 -28.59
N GLY A 517 7.62 -17.81 -28.60
CA GLY A 517 6.67 -17.51 -27.51
C GLY A 517 5.48 -16.63 -27.90
N VAL A 518 4.33 -16.94 -27.31
CA VAL A 518 2.99 -16.39 -27.59
C VAL A 518 2.93 -14.88 -27.31
N ALA A 519 2.04 -14.15 -27.99
CA ALA A 519 1.69 -12.79 -27.58
C ALA A 519 1.34 -12.74 -26.08
N GLY A 520 2.23 -12.20 -25.26
CA GLY A 520 2.12 -12.14 -23.79
C GLY A 520 3.20 -12.86 -22.99
N ASP A 521 4.20 -13.49 -23.61
CA ASP A 521 5.35 -14.10 -22.92
C ASP A 521 6.55 -13.12 -22.85
N GLN A 522 7.17 -13.01 -21.67
CA GLN A 522 8.03 -11.89 -21.22
C GLN A 522 9.54 -12.12 -21.41
N ASN A 523 9.96 -13.22 -22.05
CA ASN A 523 11.39 -13.51 -22.24
C ASN A 523 11.76 -13.63 -23.73
N VAL A 524 12.66 -12.76 -24.17
CA VAL A 524 13.16 -12.72 -25.56
C VAL A 524 14.02 -13.96 -25.84
N GLY A 525 13.65 -14.73 -26.86
CA GLY A 525 14.41 -15.91 -27.29
C GLY A 525 14.19 -17.15 -26.43
N THR A 526 13.17 -17.17 -25.56
CA THR A 526 12.71 -18.36 -24.83
C THR A 526 11.33 -18.78 -25.32
N ALA A 527 11.13 -20.06 -25.59
CA ALA A 527 9.83 -20.64 -25.85
C ALA A 527 9.35 -21.29 -24.53
N ASP A 528 8.52 -20.59 -23.73
CA ASP A 528 7.99 -21.19 -22.49
C ASP A 528 6.83 -22.13 -22.81
N THR A 529 6.97 -23.38 -22.40
CA THR A 529 5.93 -24.38 -22.55
C THR A 529 5.84 -25.24 -21.31
N GLN A 530 4.67 -25.81 -21.08
CA GLN A 530 4.55 -26.87 -20.10
C GLN A 530 4.97 -28.19 -20.74
N GLU A 531 5.48 -29.10 -19.92
CA GLU A 531 5.67 -30.49 -20.31
C GLU A 531 4.44 -31.05 -21.06
N ASP A 532 4.69 -31.85 -22.11
CA ASP A 532 3.69 -32.40 -23.04
C ASP A 532 2.85 -31.40 -23.85
N THR A 533 3.12 -30.09 -23.73
CA THR A 533 2.41 -29.07 -24.49
C THR A 533 3.16 -28.72 -25.78
N GLU A 534 2.39 -28.38 -26.82
CA GLU A 534 2.97 -27.93 -28.09
C GLU A 534 3.23 -26.43 -28.04
N ILE A 535 4.39 -26.01 -28.52
CA ILE A 535 4.78 -24.62 -28.64
C ILE A 535 5.00 -24.23 -30.10
N VAL A 536 4.53 -23.04 -30.46
CA VAL A 536 4.81 -22.44 -31.76
C VAL A 536 6.19 -21.82 -31.72
N LEU A 537 7.03 -22.17 -32.69
CA LEU A 537 8.32 -21.52 -32.90
C LEU A 537 8.11 -20.46 -33.98
N ASP A 538 8.06 -19.18 -33.59
CA ASP A 538 8.01 -18.09 -34.56
C ASP A 538 9.44 -17.79 -35.05
N ILE A 539 9.71 -18.29 -36.25
CA ILE A 539 10.99 -18.25 -36.95
C ILE A 539 10.75 -17.55 -38.28
N ASN A 540 11.20 -16.31 -38.37
CA ASN A 540 11.10 -15.51 -39.57
C ASN A 540 12.49 -15.36 -40.20
N ALA A 541 12.65 -15.87 -41.42
CA ALA A 541 13.88 -15.66 -42.17
C ALA A 541 13.59 -15.06 -43.55
N GLU A 542 14.31 -14.00 -43.88
CA GLU A 542 14.12 -13.24 -45.11
C GLU A 542 15.41 -13.20 -45.94
N LEU A 543 15.26 -13.39 -47.24
CA LEU A 543 16.34 -13.16 -48.20
C LEU A 543 16.50 -11.67 -48.47
N THR A 544 17.74 -11.21 -48.47
CA THR A 544 18.10 -9.85 -48.87
C THR A 544 18.12 -9.67 -50.39
N ASP A 545 18.23 -10.76 -51.16
CA ASP A 545 18.12 -10.82 -52.62
C ASP A 545 17.10 -11.89 -53.06
N ALA A 546 16.02 -11.45 -53.73
CA ALA A 546 14.97 -12.34 -54.23
C ALA A 546 15.43 -13.32 -55.34
N THR A 547 16.68 -13.20 -55.83
CA THR A 547 17.28 -14.13 -56.79
C THR A 547 17.98 -15.33 -56.14
N GLU A 548 18.05 -15.36 -54.81
CA GLU A 548 18.60 -16.46 -54.01
C GLU A 548 17.51 -17.45 -53.56
N THR A 549 17.93 -18.57 -52.99
CA THR A 549 17.04 -19.54 -52.33
C THR A 549 17.33 -19.63 -50.84
N LEU A 550 16.28 -19.63 -50.02
CA LEU A 550 16.35 -19.77 -48.56
C LEU A 550 16.20 -21.23 -48.12
N SER A 551 17.04 -21.68 -47.19
CA SER A 551 16.84 -22.91 -46.43
C SER A 551 16.98 -22.65 -44.94
N ILE A 552 16.06 -23.18 -44.13
CA ILE A 552 16.13 -23.14 -42.67
C ILE A 552 16.38 -24.55 -42.14
N THR A 553 17.29 -24.65 -41.17
CA THR A 553 17.50 -25.84 -40.36
C THR A 553 17.33 -25.51 -38.88
N ILE A 554 16.70 -26.42 -38.12
CA ILE A 554 16.50 -26.32 -36.68
C ILE A 554 17.22 -27.48 -36.01
N GLY A 555 17.99 -27.20 -34.96
CA GLY A 555 18.85 -28.15 -34.30
C GLY A 555 20.28 -28.16 -34.81
N SER A 556 21.03 -29.16 -34.39
CA SER A 556 22.44 -29.38 -34.69
C SER A 556 22.65 -30.88 -34.90
N ASN A 557 23.50 -31.23 -35.87
CA ASN A 557 23.94 -32.61 -36.09
C ASN A 557 25.38 -32.86 -35.60
N GLU A 558 25.94 -31.88 -34.87
CA GLU A 558 27.27 -31.98 -34.28
C GLU A 558 27.23 -32.90 -33.06
N THR A 559 28.27 -33.71 -32.90
CA THR A 559 28.38 -34.66 -31.78
C THR A 559 29.68 -34.44 -31.03
N ASP A 560 29.65 -34.61 -29.71
CA ASP A 560 30.85 -34.62 -28.88
C ASP A 560 31.74 -35.85 -29.16
N ALA A 561 32.90 -35.93 -28.50
CA ALA A 561 33.85 -37.01 -28.70
C ALA A 561 33.29 -38.40 -28.32
N GLU A 562 32.19 -38.43 -27.57
CA GLU A 562 31.46 -39.60 -27.09
C GLU A 562 30.25 -39.95 -27.98
N GLY A 563 29.98 -39.15 -29.03
CA GLY A 563 28.91 -39.36 -29.99
C GLY A 563 27.53 -38.88 -29.51
N LYS A 564 27.46 -38.03 -28.47
CA LYS A 564 26.22 -37.39 -28.04
C LYS A 564 26.01 -36.05 -28.74
N PRO A 565 24.75 -35.63 -28.99
CA PRO A 565 24.46 -34.31 -29.56
C PRO A 565 25.05 -33.20 -28.69
N VAL A 566 25.67 -32.19 -29.31
CA VAL A 566 26.14 -30.98 -28.62
C VAL A 566 24.97 -30.01 -28.34
N ALA A 567 25.20 -28.99 -27.50
CA ALA A 567 24.23 -27.93 -27.21
C ALA A 567 23.66 -27.33 -28.51
N GLY A 568 22.35 -27.06 -28.54
CA GLY A 568 21.65 -26.56 -29.72
C GLY A 568 20.98 -27.63 -30.61
N ALA A 569 21.08 -28.92 -30.27
CA ALA A 569 20.44 -30.01 -31.01
C ALA A 569 19.02 -30.30 -30.52
N ILE A 570 18.12 -30.72 -31.42
CA ILE A 570 16.76 -31.13 -31.04
C ILE A 570 16.84 -32.40 -30.15
N PRO A 571 16.30 -32.38 -28.92
CA PRO A 571 16.38 -33.51 -28.00
C PRO A 571 15.74 -34.79 -28.54
N ALA A 572 16.25 -35.94 -28.09
CA ALA A 572 15.66 -37.23 -28.43
C ALA A 572 14.26 -37.36 -27.84
N GLY A 573 13.26 -37.66 -28.68
CA GLY A 573 11.86 -37.79 -28.25
C GLY A 573 10.99 -36.57 -28.59
N ALA A 574 11.59 -35.40 -28.83
CA ALA A 574 10.89 -34.22 -29.31
C ALA A 574 10.34 -34.44 -30.74
N LYS A 575 9.24 -33.75 -31.06
CA LYS A 575 8.64 -33.77 -32.40
C LYS A 575 8.53 -32.37 -32.97
N LEU A 576 8.76 -32.26 -34.27
CA LEU A 576 8.60 -31.00 -35.00
C LEU A 576 7.54 -31.16 -36.07
N PHE A 577 6.64 -30.18 -36.17
CA PHE A 577 5.58 -30.11 -37.15
C PHE A 577 5.63 -28.80 -37.90
N ILE A 578 5.07 -28.79 -39.11
CA ILE A 578 4.75 -27.57 -39.85
C ILE A 578 3.31 -27.64 -40.38
N THR A 579 2.56 -26.57 -40.21
CA THR A 579 1.18 -26.46 -40.71
C THR A 579 1.17 -25.76 -42.06
N ASP A 580 0.61 -26.39 -43.09
CA ASP A 580 0.41 -25.76 -44.40
C ASP A 580 -0.68 -24.68 -44.31
N PRO A 581 -0.36 -23.40 -44.58
CA PRO A 581 -1.30 -22.29 -44.41
C PRO A 581 -2.42 -22.26 -45.46
N VAL A 582 -2.27 -23.00 -46.57
CA VAL A 582 -3.26 -23.08 -47.65
C VAL A 582 -4.24 -24.24 -47.43
N THR A 583 -3.74 -25.37 -46.92
CA THR A 583 -4.55 -26.60 -46.75
C THR A 583 -4.95 -26.88 -45.30
N GLY A 584 -4.32 -26.22 -44.33
CA GLY A 584 -4.45 -26.50 -42.90
C GLY A 584 -3.88 -27.86 -42.51
N GLN A 585 -3.19 -28.56 -43.42
CA GLN A 585 -2.66 -29.88 -43.17
C GLN A 585 -1.36 -29.78 -42.35
N ARG A 586 -1.33 -30.46 -41.21
CA ARG A 586 -0.13 -30.61 -40.39
C ARG A 586 0.78 -31.72 -40.93
N VAL A 587 2.07 -31.43 -41.03
CA VAL A 587 3.10 -32.37 -41.51
C VAL A 587 4.20 -32.50 -40.45
N GLU A 588 4.52 -33.73 -40.04
CA GLU A 588 5.66 -34.01 -39.14
C GLU A 588 6.97 -33.92 -39.93
N ILE A 589 7.92 -33.13 -39.42
CA ILE A 589 9.24 -32.93 -40.03
C ILE A 589 10.21 -33.99 -39.48
N PRO A 590 10.88 -34.76 -40.33
CA PRO A 590 11.84 -35.76 -39.87
C PRO A 590 13.07 -35.11 -39.22
N ILE A 591 13.37 -35.50 -37.99
CA ILE A 591 14.58 -35.13 -37.26
C ILE A 591 15.63 -36.23 -37.48
N VAL A 592 16.81 -35.86 -37.97
CA VAL A 592 17.91 -36.79 -38.22
C VAL A 592 19.13 -36.33 -37.42
N ASN A 593 19.54 -37.14 -36.44
CA ASN A 593 20.67 -36.84 -35.54
C ASN A 593 20.57 -35.46 -34.87
N GLY A 594 19.38 -35.05 -34.39
CA GLY A 594 19.19 -33.77 -33.71
C GLY A 594 19.00 -32.55 -34.63
N LEU A 595 18.99 -32.74 -35.95
CA LEU A 595 18.79 -31.68 -36.95
C LEU A 595 17.53 -31.94 -37.79
N ALA A 596 16.70 -30.92 -37.97
CA ALA A 596 15.55 -30.89 -38.86
C ALA A 596 15.77 -29.88 -39.99
N VAL A 597 15.40 -30.25 -41.22
CA VAL A 597 15.46 -29.36 -42.40
C VAL A 597 14.04 -28.98 -42.78
N ILE A 598 13.75 -27.68 -42.76
CA ILE A 598 12.40 -27.18 -43.01
C ILE A 598 12.11 -27.16 -44.52
N PRO A 599 10.99 -27.74 -44.98
CA PRO A 599 10.67 -27.76 -46.41
C PRO A 599 10.41 -26.34 -46.95
N ALA A 600 11.27 -25.89 -47.88
CA ALA A 600 11.22 -24.53 -48.45
C ALA A 600 9.86 -24.14 -49.07
N VAL A 601 9.09 -25.12 -49.58
CA VAL A 601 7.75 -24.89 -50.17
C VAL A 601 6.72 -24.47 -49.12
N LEU A 602 6.80 -25.04 -47.91
CA LEU A 602 5.86 -24.75 -46.82
C LEU A 602 6.27 -23.46 -46.09
N LEU A 603 7.58 -23.20 -45.99
CA LEU A 603 8.11 -21.95 -45.46
C LEU A 603 7.71 -20.74 -46.33
N ALA A 604 7.85 -20.84 -47.66
CA ALA A 604 7.50 -19.77 -48.58
C ALA A 604 5.97 -19.46 -48.63
N ALA A 605 5.14 -20.35 -48.08
CA ALA A 605 3.71 -20.15 -47.96
C ALA A 605 3.30 -19.49 -46.63
N GLY A 606 4.23 -19.36 -45.66
CA GLY A 606 3.95 -18.88 -44.30
C GLY A 606 3.47 -19.97 -43.34
N GLY A 607 4.01 -21.18 -43.46
CA GLY A 607 3.61 -22.30 -42.58
C GLY A 607 4.15 -22.17 -41.16
N GLU A 608 3.28 -22.42 -40.18
CA GLU A 608 3.58 -22.33 -38.75
C GLU A 608 4.39 -23.55 -38.28
N ILE A 609 5.52 -23.32 -37.62
CA ILE A 609 6.39 -24.38 -37.09
C ILE A 609 6.02 -24.64 -35.63
N ILE A 610 5.81 -25.91 -35.30
CA ILE A 610 5.34 -26.31 -33.97
C ILE A 610 6.26 -27.37 -33.42
N LEU A 611 6.80 -27.12 -32.24
CA LEU A 611 7.61 -28.06 -31.48
C LEU A 611 6.76 -28.70 -30.38
N ARG A 612 6.97 -29.99 -30.16
CA ARG A 612 6.55 -30.67 -28.96
C ARG A 612 7.80 -31.21 -28.25
N PRO A 613 8.06 -30.81 -26.99
CA PRO A 613 9.15 -31.37 -26.20
C PRO A 613 9.06 -32.90 -26.08
N PRO A 614 10.14 -33.57 -25.64
CA PRO A 614 10.07 -34.98 -25.25
C PRO A 614 8.97 -35.18 -24.20
N GLN A 615 8.26 -36.31 -24.27
CA GLN A 615 7.29 -36.65 -23.24
C GLN A 615 7.99 -36.89 -21.90
N ASP A 616 7.33 -36.51 -20.81
CA ASP A 616 7.79 -36.72 -19.44
C ASP A 616 9.20 -36.14 -19.19
N SER A 617 9.51 -34.96 -19.76
CA SER A 617 10.76 -34.24 -19.59
C SER A 617 10.53 -32.75 -19.31
N ASP A 618 10.94 -32.30 -18.12
CA ASP A 618 11.02 -30.90 -17.65
C ASP A 618 12.40 -30.24 -17.93
N ALA A 619 13.26 -30.91 -18.71
CA ALA A 619 14.58 -30.40 -19.02
C ALA A 619 14.53 -29.30 -20.08
N ASP A 620 14.96 -28.09 -19.71
CA ASP A 620 15.19 -26.98 -20.64
C ASP A 620 16.25 -27.34 -21.70
N PHE A 621 16.10 -26.78 -22.91
CA PHE A 621 17.07 -27.01 -23.98
C PHE A 621 17.16 -25.89 -25.01
N ASP A 622 18.36 -25.71 -25.55
CA ASP A 622 18.61 -24.75 -26.63
C ASP A 622 18.41 -25.40 -28.01
N LEU A 623 17.79 -24.65 -28.92
CA LEU A 623 17.65 -24.98 -30.33
C LEU A 623 18.45 -24.01 -31.18
N THR A 624 19.44 -24.52 -31.91
CA THR A 624 20.13 -23.73 -32.93
C THR A 624 19.27 -23.63 -34.18
N VAL A 625 18.95 -22.43 -34.63
CA VAL A 625 18.28 -22.17 -35.90
C VAL A 625 19.27 -21.56 -36.87
N THR A 626 19.40 -22.14 -38.05
CA THR A 626 20.28 -21.62 -39.11
C THR A 626 19.48 -21.35 -40.38
N ALA A 627 19.47 -20.09 -40.81
CA ALA A 627 18.98 -19.69 -42.12
C ALA A 627 20.15 -19.56 -43.09
N THR A 628 20.05 -20.17 -44.26
CA THR A 628 21.08 -20.14 -45.30
C THR A 628 20.49 -19.64 -46.60
N SER A 629 21.11 -18.63 -47.20
CA SER A 629 20.86 -18.21 -48.57
C SER A 629 21.76 -18.99 -49.52
N THR A 630 21.33 -19.17 -50.76
CA THR A 630 22.18 -19.75 -51.80
C THR A 630 21.88 -19.10 -53.15
N THR A 631 22.92 -18.60 -53.80
CA THR A 631 22.83 -18.02 -55.15
C THR A 631 22.65 -19.10 -56.21
N ALA A 632 22.20 -18.72 -57.42
CA ALA A 632 22.13 -19.63 -58.56
C ALA A 632 23.48 -20.24 -58.97
N SER A 633 24.60 -19.61 -58.60
CA SER A 633 25.98 -20.12 -58.77
C SER A 633 26.43 -21.11 -57.68
N GLY A 634 25.64 -21.27 -56.61
CA GLY A 634 25.93 -22.18 -55.50
C GLY A 634 26.83 -21.59 -54.41
N GLU A 635 27.03 -20.27 -54.39
CA GLU A 635 27.61 -19.58 -53.22
C GLU A 635 26.51 -19.47 -52.15
N SER A 636 26.87 -19.63 -50.88
CA SER A 636 25.93 -19.61 -49.74
C SER A 636 26.46 -18.77 -48.59
N ALA A 637 25.58 -18.09 -47.90
CA ALA A 637 25.86 -17.42 -46.64
C ALA A 637 24.76 -17.77 -45.63
N SER A 638 25.10 -17.79 -44.34
CA SER A 638 24.19 -18.26 -43.30
C SER A 638 24.19 -17.36 -42.08
N THR A 639 23.03 -17.22 -41.46
CA THR A 639 22.82 -16.60 -40.15
C THR A 639 22.32 -17.68 -39.20
N THR A 640 22.86 -17.70 -37.98
CA THR A 640 22.49 -18.65 -36.95
C THR A 640 22.04 -17.90 -35.70
N GLY A 641 20.95 -18.35 -35.10
CA GLY A 641 20.49 -17.88 -33.78
C GLY A 641 20.09 -19.07 -32.91
N THR A 642 19.71 -18.77 -31.68
CA THR A 642 19.34 -19.78 -30.67
C THR A 642 17.96 -19.46 -30.12
N ILE A 643 17.11 -20.47 -30.01
CA ILE A 643 15.87 -20.43 -29.23
C ILE A 643 16.12 -21.26 -27.98
N ASN A 644 16.03 -20.66 -26.80
CA ASN A 644 15.97 -21.40 -25.55
C ASN A 644 14.53 -21.94 -25.41
N VAL A 645 14.35 -23.17 -24.95
CA VAL A 645 13.03 -23.74 -24.69
C VAL A 645 12.99 -24.09 -23.22
N ASP A 646 12.17 -23.35 -22.47
CA ASP A 646 11.98 -23.55 -21.05
C ASP A 646 10.76 -24.46 -20.88
N VAL A 647 10.91 -25.54 -20.10
CA VAL A 647 9.85 -26.54 -19.94
C VAL A 647 9.40 -26.58 -18.49
N ALA A 648 8.29 -25.89 -18.20
CA ALA A 648 7.69 -25.90 -16.88
C ALA A 648 7.20 -27.31 -16.52
N ALA A 649 7.68 -27.82 -15.38
CA ALA A 649 7.28 -29.12 -14.85
C ALA A 649 5.78 -29.14 -14.53
N ILE A 650 5.06 -30.12 -15.08
CA ILE A 650 3.71 -30.46 -14.61
C ILE A 650 3.84 -31.71 -13.73
N ALA A 651 3.10 -31.76 -12.63
CA ALA A 651 2.98 -33.00 -11.87
C ALA A 651 2.27 -34.07 -12.71
N ASP A 652 3.02 -35.04 -13.23
CA ASP A 652 2.47 -36.17 -13.97
C ASP A 652 1.45 -36.97 -13.14
N ALA A 653 0.41 -37.46 -13.82
CA ALA A 653 -0.40 -38.52 -13.25
C ALA A 653 0.48 -39.76 -13.06
N PRO A 654 0.58 -40.35 -11.86
CA PRO A 654 1.50 -41.45 -11.61
C PRO A 654 1.18 -42.63 -12.54
N THR A 655 2.11 -42.95 -13.43
CA THR A 655 2.03 -44.14 -14.26
C THR A 655 2.55 -45.34 -13.47
N LEU A 656 1.62 -46.17 -12.99
CA LEU A 656 1.96 -47.46 -12.38
C LEU A 656 2.19 -48.50 -13.48
N ASP A 657 3.44 -48.60 -13.95
CA ASP A 657 3.85 -49.68 -14.84
C ASP A 657 4.18 -50.93 -14.00
N VAL A 658 3.20 -51.84 -13.88
CA VAL A 658 3.42 -53.12 -13.18
C VAL A 658 4.22 -54.05 -14.09
N THR A 659 5.54 -53.89 -14.05
CA THR A 659 6.43 -54.99 -14.43
C THR A 659 6.36 -56.03 -13.32
N VAL A 660 5.78 -57.19 -13.61
CA VAL A 660 5.71 -58.31 -12.65
C VAL A 660 7.11 -58.88 -12.42
N SER A 661 7.87 -58.27 -11.50
CA SER A 661 9.02 -58.90 -10.88
C SER A 661 8.58 -59.46 -9.55
N ALA A 662 8.64 -60.79 -9.45
CA ALA A 662 8.24 -61.54 -8.27
C ALA A 662 9.03 -61.11 -7.02
N GLY A 663 8.36 -60.61 -5.99
CA GLY A 663 8.91 -60.67 -4.63
C GLY A 663 8.44 -59.63 -3.60
N VAL A 664 7.31 -59.93 -2.92
CA VAL A 664 7.02 -59.74 -1.47
C VAL A 664 6.95 -58.28 -0.89
N PRO A 665 6.34 -58.03 0.30
CA PRO A 665 4.97 -57.52 0.44
C PRO A 665 4.85 -56.24 1.32
N GLY A 666 3.74 -55.50 1.21
CA GLY A 666 3.35 -54.53 2.23
C GLY A 666 2.28 -53.52 1.81
N GLY A 667 1.03 -53.79 2.23
CA GLY A 667 -0.05 -52.82 2.53
C GLY A 667 -0.48 -51.83 1.45
N ILE A 668 -1.60 -52.11 0.76
CA ILE A 668 -2.34 -51.10 0.00
C ILE A 668 -3.67 -50.84 0.72
N SER A 669 -3.83 -49.62 1.23
CA SER A 669 -5.12 -49.05 1.66
C SER A 669 -5.79 -48.44 0.43
N ALA A 670 -6.86 -49.07 -0.07
CA ALA A 670 -7.66 -48.49 -1.15
C ALA A 670 -8.80 -47.63 -0.57
N THR A 671 -8.63 -46.32 -0.57
CA THR A 671 -9.73 -45.35 -0.42
C THR A 671 -9.81 -44.51 -1.68
N GLY A 672 -10.75 -44.81 -2.57
CA GLY A 672 -11.01 -44.03 -3.79
C GLY A 672 -12.23 -44.57 -4.56
N PRO A 673 -13.03 -43.70 -5.20
CA PRO A 673 -14.35 -44.06 -5.72
C PRO A 673 -14.26 -44.97 -6.95
N ALA A 674 -15.09 -46.01 -6.96
CA ALA A 674 -15.15 -47.00 -8.03
C ALA A 674 -15.45 -46.38 -9.41
N ALA A 675 -14.66 -46.79 -10.40
CA ALA A 675 -15.05 -46.72 -11.80
C ALA A 675 -15.59 -48.10 -12.22
N ASP A 676 -16.92 -48.25 -12.30
CA ASP A 676 -17.58 -49.04 -13.36
C ASP A 676 -19.09 -48.76 -13.39
N PRO A 677 -19.63 -48.11 -14.45
CA PRO A 677 -21.05 -48.10 -14.73
C PRO A 677 -21.37 -49.21 -15.74
N THR A 678 -21.61 -50.43 -15.26
CA THR A 678 -22.39 -51.42 -16.03
C THR A 678 -23.68 -51.77 -15.29
N PRO A 679 -24.85 -51.69 -15.95
CA PRO A 679 -26.13 -52.01 -15.32
C PRO A 679 -26.43 -53.50 -15.52
N ASP A 680 -26.31 -54.31 -14.46
CA ASP A 680 -26.96 -55.63 -14.40
C ASP A 680 -27.42 -56.01 -12.98
N ASP A 681 -28.69 -56.37 -12.92
CA ASP A 681 -29.46 -57.24 -12.02
C ASP A 681 -29.06 -57.46 -10.52
N SER A 682 -29.87 -56.88 -9.63
CA SER A 682 -30.36 -57.45 -8.35
C SER A 682 -29.44 -58.27 -7.43
N SER A 683 -28.17 -57.90 -7.21
CA SER A 683 -27.36 -58.68 -6.27
C SER A 683 -26.25 -57.91 -5.54
N VAL A 684 -26.29 -58.01 -4.21
CA VAL A 684 -25.25 -57.76 -3.19
C VAL A 684 -23.85 -57.43 -3.75
N HIS A 685 -23.30 -56.27 -3.37
CA HIS A 685 -21.93 -55.88 -3.74
C HIS A 685 -20.93 -56.77 -2.99
N LYS A 686 -19.94 -57.35 -3.68
CA LYS A 686 -19.00 -58.30 -3.07
C LYS A 686 -17.62 -57.70 -2.86
N ILE A 687 -17.08 -57.83 -1.65
CA ILE A 687 -15.74 -57.40 -1.27
C ILE A 687 -14.99 -58.64 -0.76
N PHE A 688 -13.79 -58.89 -1.29
CA PHE A 688 -12.97 -60.03 -0.88
C PHE A 688 -11.61 -59.53 -0.37
N GLY A 689 -11.26 -59.94 0.84
CA GLY A 689 -9.94 -59.83 1.41
C GLY A 689 -8.98 -60.84 0.80
N THR A 690 -7.76 -60.79 1.30
CA THR A 690 -6.62 -61.58 0.84
C THR A 690 -6.41 -62.79 1.76
N ASN A 691 -5.22 -63.36 1.77
CA ASN A 691 -4.85 -64.44 2.70
C ASN A 691 -3.92 -63.92 3.82
N GLY A 692 -3.94 -62.62 4.11
CA GLY A 692 -3.23 -62.02 5.24
C GLY A 692 -4.16 -61.12 6.06
N ASP A 693 -3.69 -60.66 7.22
CA ASP A 693 -4.49 -59.84 8.15
C ASP A 693 -4.97 -58.53 7.48
N ASP A 694 -6.26 -58.46 7.16
CA ASP A 694 -6.89 -57.40 6.38
C ASP A 694 -7.72 -56.45 7.25
N VAL A 695 -7.86 -55.18 6.82
CA VAL A 695 -8.78 -54.20 7.41
C VAL A 695 -9.75 -53.73 6.34
N ILE A 696 -11.01 -54.13 6.46
CA ILE A 696 -12.04 -53.93 5.44
C ILE A 696 -13.18 -53.10 6.01
N VAL A 697 -13.57 -52.04 5.31
CA VAL A 697 -14.72 -51.19 5.66
C VAL A 697 -15.69 -51.14 4.49
N GLY A 698 -16.86 -51.74 4.68
CA GLY A 698 -18.01 -51.70 3.79
C GLY A 698 -18.67 -50.33 3.73
N HIS A 699 -19.68 -50.21 2.89
CA HIS A 699 -20.37 -48.96 2.61
C HIS A 699 -21.77 -48.96 3.26
N ASN A 700 -22.66 -48.07 2.81
CA ASN A 700 -23.99 -47.92 3.40
C ASN A 700 -25.08 -48.68 2.60
N ARG A 701 -24.74 -49.81 1.96
CA ARG A 701 -25.66 -50.65 1.16
C ARG A 701 -25.48 -52.14 1.50
N GLU A 702 -26.38 -53.00 1.02
CA GLU A 702 -26.28 -54.46 1.26
C GLU A 702 -25.06 -55.07 0.53
N GLU A 703 -24.11 -55.60 1.30
CA GLU A 703 -22.83 -56.13 0.82
C GLU A 703 -22.53 -57.55 1.31
N PHE A 704 -21.68 -58.27 0.56
CA PHE A 704 -21.10 -59.55 0.94
C PHE A 704 -19.60 -59.34 1.07
N ILE A 705 -19.08 -59.46 2.28
CA ILE A 705 -17.67 -59.20 2.59
C ILE A 705 -17.05 -60.51 3.06
N ASP A 706 -15.94 -60.95 2.48
CA ASP A 706 -15.23 -62.18 2.88
C ASP A 706 -13.75 -61.84 3.10
N GLY A 707 -13.28 -61.91 4.35
CA GLY A 707 -11.92 -61.56 4.77
C GLY A 707 -10.84 -62.47 4.21
N GLY A 708 -11.19 -63.73 3.92
CA GLY A 708 -10.25 -64.71 3.40
C GLY A 708 -9.50 -65.46 4.52
N ALA A 709 -8.18 -65.32 4.61
CA ALA A 709 -7.41 -65.95 5.68
C ALA A 709 -6.51 -64.90 6.33
N GLY A 710 -6.27 -64.98 7.63
CA GLY A 710 -5.63 -63.90 8.39
C GLY A 710 -6.45 -63.54 9.62
N ASN A 711 -5.94 -62.64 10.46
CA ASN A 711 -6.68 -62.09 11.58
C ASN A 711 -7.28 -60.74 11.16
N ASP A 712 -8.50 -60.76 10.64
CA ASP A 712 -9.05 -59.63 9.91
C ASP A 712 -9.86 -58.69 10.80
N VAL A 713 -9.99 -57.44 10.39
CA VAL A 713 -10.85 -56.43 11.02
C VAL A 713 -11.83 -55.89 9.99
N ILE A 714 -13.09 -56.32 10.07
CA ILE A 714 -14.10 -56.05 9.03
C ILE A 714 -15.28 -55.29 9.63
N SER A 715 -15.69 -54.20 8.98
CA SER A 715 -16.86 -53.40 9.36
C SER A 715 -17.80 -53.21 8.17
N GLY A 716 -19.03 -53.71 8.20
CA GLY A 716 -20.02 -53.55 7.11
C GLY A 716 -20.54 -52.12 6.94
N SER A 717 -20.46 -51.30 7.98
CA SER A 717 -20.96 -49.92 8.02
C SER A 717 -22.48 -49.82 8.04
N GLY A 718 -23.21 -49.91 6.92
CA GLY A 718 -24.67 -49.89 6.91
C GLY A 718 -25.27 -50.62 5.72
N GLY A 719 -26.46 -51.21 5.86
CA GLY A 719 -26.94 -52.22 4.91
C GLY A 719 -27.38 -53.46 5.65
N ALA A 720 -27.93 -54.45 4.95
CA ALA A 720 -28.15 -55.79 5.47
C ALA A 720 -27.06 -56.68 4.89
N ASP A 721 -25.95 -56.79 5.61
CA ASP A 721 -24.71 -57.31 5.07
C ASP A 721 -24.47 -58.77 5.43
N VAL A 722 -23.69 -59.46 4.61
CA VAL A 722 -23.18 -60.81 4.90
C VAL A 722 -21.68 -60.73 5.03
N ILE A 723 -21.15 -60.85 6.24
CA ILE A 723 -19.71 -60.72 6.51
C ILE A 723 -19.13 -62.07 6.94
N VAL A 724 -18.11 -62.53 6.24
CA VAL A 724 -17.35 -63.75 6.52
C VAL A 724 -15.93 -63.32 6.89
N GLY A 725 -15.45 -63.69 8.09
CA GLY A 725 -14.07 -63.44 8.51
C GLY A 725 -13.12 -64.36 7.77
N GLY A 726 -13.36 -65.67 7.89
CA GLY A 726 -12.60 -66.68 7.18
C GLY A 726 -11.66 -67.44 8.13
N GLU A 727 -10.45 -67.78 7.72
CA GLU A 727 -9.52 -68.51 8.60
C GLU A 727 -8.64 -67.57 9.45
N GLY A 728 -8.92 -67.42 10.75
CA GLY A 728 -8.04 -66.73 11.71
C GLY A 728 -8.79 -66.15 12.91
N ASP A 729 -8.14 -65.26 13.67
CA ASP A 729 -8.76 -64.59 14.84
C ASP A 729 -9.38 -63.24 14.42
N ASP A 730 -10.58 -63.29 13.85
CA ASP A 730 -11.22 -62.13 13.20
C ASP A 730 -12.04 -61.23 14.14
N LYS A 731 -12.13 -59.95 13.76
CA LYS A 731 -12.98 -58.92 14.40
C LYS A 731 -13.97 -58.36 13.40
N LEU A 732 -15.21 -58.83 13.50
CA LEU A 732 -16.30 -58.45 12.60
C LEU A 732 -17.30 -57.49 13.28
N LYS A 733 -17.76 -56.49 12.53
CA LYS A 733 -18.80 -55.55 12.94
C LYS A 733 -19.78 -55.32 11.78
N GLY A 734 -21.04 -55.72 11.93
CA GLY A 734 -22.07 -55.53 10.88
C GLY A 734 -22.33 -54.05 10.60
N GLY A 735 -22.68 -53.30 11.64
CA GLY A 735 -23.01 -51.89 11.51
C GLY A 735 -24.51 -51.68 11.57
N GLY A 736 -25.05 -50.86 10.67
CA GLY A 736 -26.46 -50.48 10.66
C GLY A 736 -27.31 -51.26 9.66
N GLY A 737 -28.10 -52.22 10.12
CA GLY A 737 -29.13 -52.92 9.36
C GLY A 737 -29.28 -54.35 9.84
N ALA A 738 -29.63 -55.29 8.96
CA ALA A 738 -29.90 -56.68 9.34
C ALA A 738 -28.79 -57.60 8.82
N ASP A 739 -27.73 -57.73 9.62
CA ASP A 739 -26.48 -58.35 9.16
C ASP A 739 -26.31 -59.80 9.62
N ASP A 740 -25.75 -60.62 8.73
CA ASP A 740 -25.34 -62.00 8.98
C ASP A 740 -23.80 -62.09 9.05
N LEU A 741 -23.25 -62.32 10.25
CA LEU A 741 -21.80 -62.38 10.50
C LEU A 741 -21.34 -63.82 10.75
N PHE A 742 -20.30 -64.25 10.03
CA PHE A 742 -19.67 -65.56 10.12
C PHE A 742 -18.19 -65.37 10.45
N GLY A 743 -17.81 -65.60 11.71
CA GLY A 743 -16.46 -65.32 12.21
C GLY A 743 -15.34 -66.28 11.82
N GLY A 744 -15.62 -67.31 10.99
CA GLY A 744 -14.67 -68.39 10.72
C GLY A 744 -14.80 -69.60 11.63
#